data_AF-A0A0S2W2D9-F1
#
_entry.id   AF-A0A0S2W2D9-F1
#
_cell.length_a   1.000
_cell.length_b   1.000
_cell.length_c   1.000
_cell.angle_alpha   90.00
_cell.angle_beta   90.00
_cell.angle_gamma   90.00
#
_symmetry.space_group_name_H-M   'P 1'
#
loop_
_entity.id
_entity.type
_entity.pdbx_description
1 polymer ?
#
loop_
_entity_poly.entity_id
_entity_poly.type
_entity_poly.pdbx_seq_one_letter_code
_entity_poly.pdbx_strand_id
1 'polypeptide(L)'
;MRQTRTKFLSVLLTLALVLGLLPSLTTPASAYSGAGTKNDPYVVTDYDELRELMRSVSEDDPVCYIELGRDITESGNQNSYYLYVQNGGNVVLDLAGYRLTRSALTTDSRLIGVQGGNLTVNDSVGGGEIVCETRNGGYGYSGAGILVENWDGSKLTVNSGTIVGGEYGIYTQGGTTVINGGTFLVLNPETTLAMGSKPGYFVSGTVAVCGGTFGDSASNNTTIVIKNADVMFYNICTAYYGMYSRNNSWPSLKGATVTVDGTKFRPQGNYFMGNSVEGRIGAKIVISGPDMTIDTVEISGIDAPATGRPLDFTADCDTIGVKSVSVYWYNLSDNKSVSKGEVAQAGKTYRVDVDLLPQAGYQFVGDKSEAVTINGEEAYIFGGTTDDLSVSYIFSETAAVNPAISTVSITGLDALKHGQAADYTASTSTSGCTVKKIEYQMFRKTMTDYVPIDGDNVAVVVTVSAADGYEFASGSTATWNGLKSDDTVAGLNAKEKRYAFYIEVKADASQIVKSAAMTVTAPEIGKAPSTAVTGTGVEASSVKWSPADAMFQAGTAYTVSFTLKADAAHVLADDFKNAGTVTVNGQKAVLTSTVKGKFVTYTVSYTFPALKTGEISNVAVTDIDAPVFGKTPDKSAVVPADAQ
;
A
#
# COMPACT_ATOMS: atom_id res chain seq x y z
N MET A 1 -8.45 -22.38 36.13
CA MET A 1 -7.21 -23.07 35.69
C MET A 1 -7.56 -24.13 34.64
N ARG A 2 -6.68 -24.31 33.64
CA ARG A 2 -6.74 -25.24 32.49
C ARG A 2 -7.72 -24.88 31.35
N GLN A 3 -7.22 -24.16 30.34
CA GLN A 3 -7.34 -24.50 28.91
C GLN A 3 -6.61 -23.46 28.02
N THR A 4 -5.27 -23.43 28.05
CA THR A 4 -4.47 -22.57 27.16
C THR A 4 -3.09 -23.20 26.88
N ARG A 5 -3.05 -24.47 26.48
CA ARG A 5 -1.77 -25.15 26.15
C ARG A 5 -1.78 -26.04 24.90
N THR A 6 -2.76 -25.90 24.01
CA THR A 6 -2.87 -26.79 22.83
C THR A 6 -2.73 -26.07 21.47
N LYS A 7 -2.77 -24.73 21.41
CA LYS A 7 -2.63 -23.99 20.14
C LYS A 7 -1.20 -23.59 19.78
N PHE A 8 -0.27 -23.54 20.75
CA PHE A 8 1.14 -23.21 20.48
C PHE A 8 1.96 -24.40 19.97
N LEU A 9 1.58 -25.64 20.33
CA LEU A 9 2.31 -26.83 19.90
C LEU A 9 1.98 -27.25 18.45
N SER A 10 0.77 -26.94 17.97
CA SER A 10 0.35 -27.29 16.61
C SER A 10 0.95 -26.37 15.53
N VAL A 11 1.35 -25.15 15.89
CA VAL A 11 2.03 -24.20 14.97
C VAL A 11 3.53 -24.48 14.91
N LEU A 12 4.15 -24.94 16.01
CA LEU A 12 5.55 -25.37 15.98
C LEU A 12 5.76 -26.67 15.19
N LEU A 13 4.77 -27.59 15.19
CA LEU A 13 4.89 -28.85 14.47
C LEU A 13 4.67 -28.69 12.96
N THR A 14 3.81 -27.77 12.51
CA THR A 14 3.67 -27.44 11.08
C THR A 14 4.85 -26.64 10.55
N LEU A 15 5.49 -25.80 11.37
CA LEU A 15 6.72 -25.10 10.95
C LEU A 15 7.90 -26.09 10.83
N ALA A 16 8.01 -27.09 11.71
CA ALA A 16 9.05 -28.11 11.63
C ALA A 16 8.86 -29.11 10.46
N LEU A 17 7.61 -29.40 10.07
CA LEU A 17 7.32 -30.29 8.94
C LEU A 17 7.46 -29.62 7.57
N VAL A 18 7.28 -28.28 7.48
CA VAL A 18 7.53 -27.52 6.23
C VAL A 18 9.03 -27.28 6.01
N LEU A 19 9.85 -27.21 7.07
CA LEU A 19 11.31 -27.14 6.93
C LEU A 19 12.00 -28.49 6.67
N GLY A 20 11.32 -29.63 6.89
CA GLY A 20 11.90 -30.97 6.75
C GLY A 20 11.76 -31.63 5.36
N LEU A 21 11.10 -30.96 4.39
CA LEU A 21 10.80 -31.51 3.06
C LEU A 21 11.44 -30.72 1.90
N LEU A 22 12.33 -29.77 2.20
CA LEU A 22 13.17 -29.17 1.16
C LEU A 22 14.26 -30.18 0.78
N PRO A 23 14.49 -30.47 -0.52
CA PRO A 23 15.67 -31.20 -0.93
C PRO A 23 16.90 -30.46 -0.38
N SER A 24 17.85 -31.21 0.17
CA SER A 24 19.13 -30.71 0.65
C SER A 24 19.92 -30.12 -0.52
N LEU A 25 19.59 -28.90 -0.92
CA LEU A 25 20.45 -28.03 -1.69
C LEU A 25 21.39 -27.39 -0.66
N THR A 26 22.56 -27.98 -0.50
CA THR A 26 23.71 -27.30 0.10
C THR A 26 24.14 -26.19 -0.86
N THR A 27 23.39 -25.09 -0.91
CA THR A 27 23.90 -23.84 -1.42
C THR A 27 24.81 -23.27 -0.34
N PRO A 28 26.11 -23.02 -0.59
CA PRO A 28 26.90 -22.24 0.34
C PRO A 28 26.17 -20.91 0.54
N ALA A 29 26.02 -20.49 1.80
CA ALA A 29 25.51 -19.16 2.11
C ALA A 29 26.46 -18.15 1.45
N SER A 30 25.96 -17.36 0.49
CA SER A 30 26.70 -16.24 -0.11
C SER A 30 27.15 -15.30 1.01
N ALA A 31 28.45 -15.03 1.11
CA ALA A 31 29.05 -14.25 2.20
C ALA A 31 29.22 -12.76 1.84
N TYR A 32 28.90 -12.35 0.61
CA TYR A 32 28.85 -10.95 0.21
C TYR A 32 27.75 -10.18 0.98
N SER A 33 28.03 -8.92 1.32
CA SER A 33 27.06 -8.00 1.95
C SER A 33 26.47 -7.04 0.94
N GLY A 34 25.40 -6.33 1.32
CA GLY A 34 24.71 -5.35 0.47
C GLY A 34 23.54 -5.93 -0.31
N ALA A 35 22.77 -5.07 -0.97
CA ALA A 35 21.56 -5.42 -1.71
C ALA A 35 21.73 -5.38 -3.24
N GLY A 36 22.93 -5.05 -3.74
CA GLY A 36 23.21 -4.94 -5.17
C GLY A 36 22.65 -3.69 -5.83
N THR A 37 22.25 -2.70 -5.03
CA THR A 37 21.71 -1.41 -5.51
C THR A 37 22.81 -0.35 -5.54
N LYS A 38 22.62 0.74 -6.27
CA LYS A 38 23.62 1.83 -6.36
C LYS A 38 24.09 2.35 -4.99
N ASN A 39 23.17 2.47 -4.04
CA ASN A 39 23.43 3.00 -2.69
C ASN A 39 23.82 1.92 -1.67
N ASP A 40 23.68 0.65 -2.03
CA ASP A 40 24.03 -0.51 -1.20
C ASP A 40 24.53 -1.63 -2.12
N PRO A 41 25.72 -1.45 -2.76
CA PRO A 41 26.25 -2.39 -3.73
C PRO A 41 26.61 -3.72 -3.07
N TYR A 42 26.66 -4.80 -3.84
CA TYR A 42 27.21 -6.05 -3.34
C TYR A 42 28.71 -5.88 -3.08
N VAL A 43 29.14 -6.01 -1.83
CA VAL A 43 30.55 -5.98 -1.46
C VAL A 43 31.12 -7.39 -1.54
N VAL A 44 31.95 -7.62 -2.55
CA VAL A 44 32.47 -8.95 -2.88
C VAL A 44 33.92 -9.09 -2.46
N THR A 45 34.25 -10.23 -1.87
CA THR A 45 35.60 -10.49 -1.33
C THR A 45 36.26 -11.75 -1.87
N ASP A 46 35.54 -12.48 -2.72
CA ASP A 46 35.93 -13.76 -3.29
C ASP A 46 35.60 -13.83 -4.80
N TYR A 47 36.41 -14.57 -5.55
CA TYR A 47 36.26 -14.65 -7.01
C TYR A 47 35.01 -15.42 -7.43
N ASP A 48 34.65 -16.49 -6.72
CA ASP A 48 33.50 -17.32 -7.08
C ASP A 48 32.20 -16.56 -6.83
N GLU A 49 32.14 -15.77 -5.76
CA GLU A 49 31.04 -14.85 -5.49
C GLU A 49 30.86 -13.84 -6.61
N LEU A 50 31.96 -13.18 -7.03
CA LEU A 50 31.94 -12.21 -8.13
C LEU A 50 31.46 -12.89 -9.43
N ARG A 51 31.96 -14.09 -9.69
CA ARG A 51 31.62 -14.87 -10.89
C ARG A 51 30.17 -15.31 -10.91
N GLU A 52 29.60 -15.73 -9.78
CA GLU A 52 28.17 -16.06 -9.67
C GLU A 52 27.30 -14.81 -9.85
N LEU A 53 27.63 -13.70 -9.18
CA LEU A 53 26.88 -12.45 -9.30
C LEU A 53 26.87 -11.91 -10.73
N MET A 54 28.03 -11.82 -11.38
CA MET A 54 28.10 -11.27 -12.75
C MET A 54 27.34 -12.11 -13.78
N ARG A 55 27.30 -13.45 -13.61
CA ARG A 55 26.65 -14.34 -14.57
C ARG A 55 25.14 -14.50 -14.35
N SER A 56 24.64 -14.21 -13.14
CA SER A 56 23.24 -14.44 -12.77
C SER A 56 22.30 -13.34 -13.25
N VAL A 57 22.82 -12.14 -13.53
CA VAL A 57 22.03 -10.99 -13.96
C VAL A 57 21.55 -11.18 -15.41
N SER A 58 20.27 -10.93 -15.64
CA SER A 58 19.60 -10.97 -16.94
C SER A 58 19.00 -9.60 -17.32
N GLU A 59 18.49 -9.48 -18.54
CA GLU A 59 17.87 -8.25 -19.06
C GLU A 59 16.64 -7.80 -18.24
N ASP A 60 15.92 -8.75 -17.64
CA ASP A 60 14.74 -8.47 -16.82
C ASP A 60 15.11 -8.00 -15.39
N ASP A 61 16.37 -8.15 -15.00
CA ASP A 61 16.85 -7.77 -13.68
C ASP A 61 17.23 -6.28 -13.61
N PRO A 62 17.08 -5.63 -12.45
CA PRO A 62 17.62 -4.30 -12.23
C PRO A 62 19.16 -4.30 -12.38
N VAL A 63 19.74 -3.12 -12.61
CA VAL A 63 21.20 -2.96 -12.68
C VAL A 63 21.83 -3.46 -11.38
N CYS A 64 22.80 -4.37 -11.53
CA CYS A 64 23.53 -4.97 -10.42
C CYS A 64 24.81 -4.17 -10.14
N TYR A 65 24.88 -3.55 -8.97
CA TYR A 65 26.04 -2.80 -8.51
C TYR A 65 26.91 -3.68 -7.61
N ILE A 66 28.19 -3.79 -7.95
CA ILE A 66 29.17 -4.64 -7.27
C ILE A 66 30.39 -3.78 -6.93
N GLU A 67 30.85 -3.85 -5.69
CA GLU A 67 32.07 -3.21 -5.19
C GLU A 67 33.04 -4.29 -4.71
N LEU A 68 34.33 -4.15 -5.05
CA LEU A 68 35.36 -5.01 -4.45
C LEU A 68 35.62 -4.59 -3.00
N GLY A 69 35.53 -5.53 -2.06
CA GLY A 69 35.84 -5.29 -0.65
C GLY A 69 37.30 -5.52 -0.27
N ARG A 70 38.10 -6.09 -1.19
CA ARG A 70 39.53 -6.39 -1.04
C ARG A 70 40.14 -6.83 -2.36
N ASP A 71 41.46 -7.01 -2.38
CA ASP A 71 42.12 -7.73 -3.46
C ASP A 71 41.61 -9.18 -3.56
N ILE A 72 41.29 -9.58 -4.79
CA ILE A 72 40.77 -10.90 -5.16
C ILE A 72 41.76 -11.53 -6.14
N THR A 73 42.18 -12.76 -5.88
CA THR A 73 43.07 -13.52 -6.78
C THR A 73 42.56 -14.93 -6.95
N GLU A 74 42.32 -15.32 -8.22
CA GLU A 74 41.99 -16.69 -8.60
C GLU A 74 43.17 -17.32 -9.34
N SER A 75 43.64 -18.48 -8.86
CA SER A 75 44.87 -19.13 -9.35
C SER A 75 44.71 -20.61 -9.75
N GLY A 76 43.49 -21.12 -9.76
CA GLY A 76 43.16 -22.47 -10.19
C GLY A 76 43.39 -22.65 -11.68
N ASN A 77 44.07 -23.76 -12.04
CA ASN A 77 44.38 -24.16 -13.42
C ASN A 77 43.16 -24.77 -14.13
N GLN A 78 42.07 -24.00 -14.19
CA GLN A 78 40.80 -24.40 -14.78
C GLN A 78 40.55 -23.61 -16.07
N ASN A 79 39.96 -24.29 -17.05
CA ASN A 79 39.48 -23.66 -18.28
C ASN A 79 38.03 -23.21 -18.09
N SER A 80 37.61 -22.20 -18.85
CA SER A 80 36.28 -21.58 -18.80
C SER A 80 35.91 -21.00 -17.44
N TYR A 81 36.91 -20.53 -16.70
CA TYR A 81 36.75 -19.98 -15.34
C TYR A 81 36.99 -18.47 -15.28
N TYR A 82 36.78 -17.79 -16.41
CA TYR A 82 36.73 -16.33 -16.51
C TYR A 82 35.39 -15.78 -15.98
N LEU A 83 35.34 -14.48 -15.70
CA LEU A 83 34.14 -13.73 -15.35
C LEU A 83 33.40 -13.30 -16.62
N TYR A 84 32.08 -13.24 -16.61
CA TYR A 84 31.34 -12.75 -17.76
C TYR A 84 29.99 -12.15 -17.41
N VAL A 85 29.54 -11.22 -18.26
CA VAL A 85 28.20 -10.63 -18.26
C VAL A 85 27.51 -11.03 -19.56
N GLN A 86 26.25 -11.45 -19.50
CA GLN A 86 25.51 -12.01 -20.63
C GLN A 86 24.00 -11.74 -20.54
N ASN A 87 23.23 -12.24 -21.51
CA ASN A 87 21.75 -12.25 -21.49
C ASN A 87 21.10 -10.89 -21.22
N GLY A 88 21.65 -9.81 -21.77
CA GLY A 88 21.19 -8.43 -21.56
C GLY A 88 21.42 -7.88 -20.14
N GLY A 89 22.05 -8.64 -19.25
CA GLY A 89 22.29 -8.25 -17.86
C GLY A 89 23.14 -6.99 -17.74
N ASN A 90 22.80 -6.13 -16.77
CA ASN A 90 23.45 -4.85 -16.52
C ASN A 90 24.28 -4.91 -15.24
N VAL A 91 25.61 -4.84 -15.34
CA VAL A 91 26.53 -4.92 -14.21
C VAL A 91 27.41 -3.68 -14.13
N VAL A 92 27.47 -3.06 -12.95
CA VAL A 92 28.42 -2.01 -12.60
C VAL A 92 29.42 -2.58 -11.60
N LEU A 93 30.69 -2.68 -11.99
CA LEU A 93 31.78 -3.14 -11.15
C LEU A 93 32.64 -1.95 -10.74
N ASP A 94 32.65 -1.62 -9.45
CA ASP A 94 33.60 -0.69 -8.84
C ASP A 94 34.77 -1.46 -8.23
N LEU A 95 35.98 -1.13 -8.70
CA LEU A 95 37.22 -1.71 -8.18
C LEU A 95 37.56 -1.16 -6.79
N ALA A 96 37.05 0.03 -6.42
CA ALA A 96 37.26 0.66 -5.12
C ALA A 96 38.72 0.67 -4.63
N GLY A 97 39.68 0.87 -5.56
CA GLY A 97 41.11 0.86 -5.26
C GLY A 97 41.76 -0.52 -5.12
N TYR A 98 41.00 -1.61 -5.28
CA TYR A 98 41.49 -2.99 -5.14
C TYR A 98 41.83 -3.66 -6.48
N ARG A 99 42.60 -4.75 -6.36
CA ARG A 99 43.08 -5.55 -7.48
C ARG A 99 42.31 -6.86 -7.64
N LEU A 100 41.73 -7.07 -8.82
CA LEU A 100 41.14 -8.32 -9.28
C LEU A 100 42.12 -9.04 -10.21
N THR A 101 42.63 -10.19 -9.80
CA THR A 101 43.64 -10.95 -10.56
C THR A 101 43.15 -12.35 -10.91
N ARG A 102 43.43 -12.78 -12.14
CA ARG A 102 43.35 -14.19 -12.55
C ARG A 102 44.74 -14.66 -12.99
N SER A 103 45.37 -15.54 -12.22
CA SER A 103 46.75 -15.99 -12.41
C SER A 103 46.81 -17.52 -12.49
N ALA A 104 46.57 -18.07 -13.68
CA ALA A 104 46.35 -19.51 -13.86
C ALA A 104 47.00 -20.05 -15.15
N LEU A 105 47.36 -21.35 -15.16
CA LEU A 105 47.63 -22.10 -16.38
C LEU A 105 46.28 -22.51 -16.99
N THR A 106 45.85 -21.82 -18.04
CA THR A 106 44.51 -21.97 -18.62
C THR A 106 44.49 -21.61 -20.10
N THR A 107 43.50 -22.15 -20.81
CA THR A 107 43.20 -21.76 -22.19
C THR A 107 42.27 -20.55 -22.29
N ASP A 108 41.90 -19.94 -21.15
CA ASP A 108 41.03 -18.77 -21.14
C ASP A 108 41.66 -17.61 -21.90
N SER A 109 40.88 -17.03 -22.82
CA SER A 109 41.29 -15.90 -23.65
C SER A 109 41.13 -14.55 -22.96
N ARG A 110 40.64 -14.51 -21.71
CA ARG A 110 40.33 -13.28 -20.97
C ARG A 110 40.14 -13.49 -19.47
N LEU A 111 40.20 -12.41 -18.69
CA LEU A 111 39.67 -12.38 -17.31
C LEU A 111 38.17 -12.06 -17.31
N ILE A 112 37.74 -11.01 -18.01
CA ILE A 112 36.32 -10.64 -18.13
C ILE A 112 35.85 -10.73 -19.59
N GLY A 113 34.71 -11.39 -19.83
CA GLY A 113 34.02 -11.44 -21.11
C GLY A 113 32.68 -10.71 -21.08
N VAL A 114 32.47 -9.79 -22.02
CA VAL A 114 31.17 -9.15 -22.24
C VAL A 114 30.48 -9.86 -23.41
N GLN A 115 29.45 -10.66 -23.12
CA GLN A 115 28.83 -11.64 -24.02
C GLN A 115 27.32 -11.40 -24.15
N GLY A 116 26.95 -10.30 -24.79
CA GLY A 116 25.55 -9.92 -24.97
C GLY A 116 24.91 -9.32 -23.72
N GLY A 117 25.72 -8.77 -22.81
CA GLY A 117 25.27 -7.96 -21.67
C GLY A 117 26.08 -6.67 -21.56
N ASN A 118 25.82 -5.89 -20.51
CA ASN A 118 26.38 -4.56 -20.31
C ASN A 118 27.29 -4.53 -19.05
N LEU A 119 28.55 -4.18 -19.23
CA LEU A 119 29.51 -4.00 -18.14
C LEU A 119 29.99 -2.56 -18.06
N THR A 120 29.87 -1.95 -16.89
CA THR A 120 30.51 -0.68 -16.55
C THR A 120 31.60 -0.90 -15.51
N VAL A 121 32.82 -0.41 -15.76
CA VAL A 121 33.96 -0.49 -14.84
C VAL A 121 34.28 0.89 -14.27
N ASN A 122 34.28 0.97 -12.94
CA ASN A 122 34.64 2.14 -12.15
C ASN A 122 35.82 1.79 -11.22
N ASP A 123 36.48 2.84 -10.75
CA ASP A 123 37.43 2.80 -9.65
C ASP A 123 37.24 4.10 -8.86
N SER A 124 36.34 4.06 -7.89
CA SER A 124 35.89 5.25 -7.14
C SER A 124 36.94 5.80 -6.18
N VAL A 125 37.84 4.94 -5.68
CA VAL A 125 38.91 5.31 -4.75
C VAL A 125 40.21 5.65 -5.48
N GLY A 126 40.45 5.03 -6.63
CA GLY A 126 41.69 5.18 -7.38
C GLY A 126 42.72 4.10 -7.03
N GLY A 127 43.45 3.64 -8.05
CA GLY A 127 44.51 2.63 -7.91
C GLY A 127 44.03 1.18 -8.11
N GLY A 128 42.73 0.98 -8.39
CA GLY A 128 42.16 -0.33 -8.65
C GLY A 128 42.64 -0.93 -9.97
N GLU A 129 42.77 -2.25 -10.00
CA GLU A 129 43.35 -2.98 -11.14
C GLU A 129 42.54 -4.24 -11.53
N ILE A 130 42.42 -4.50 -12.83
CA ILE A 130 42.00 -5.79 -13.39
C ILE A 130 43.22 -6.42 -14.08
N VAL A 131 43.70 -7.56 -13.60
CA VAL A 131 44.98 -8.15 -14.03
C VAL A 131 44.82 -9.59 -14.49
N CYS A 132 44.99 -9.81 -15.79
CA CYS A 132 44.95 -11.13 -16.42
C CYS A 132 46.37 -11.70 -16.59
N GLU A 133 46.76 -12.58 -15.67
CA GLU A 133 48.04 -13.30 -15.63
C GLU A 133 47.90 -14.75 -16.09
N THR A 134 47.05 -15.03 -17.09
CA THR A 134 46.83 -16.39 -17.58
C THR A 134 47.90 -16.83 -18.59
N ARG A 135 48.37 -18.07 -18.44
CA ARG A 135 49.36 -18.70 -19.35
C ARG A 135 48.73 -19.87 -20.09
N ASN A 136 48.87 -19.92 -21.41
CA ASN A 136 48.54 -21.10 -22.20
C ASN A 136 49.56 -22.22 -21.90
N GLY A 137 49.23 -23.50 -22.13
CA GLY A 137 50.06 -24.68 -21.83
C GLY A 137 51.42 -24.81 -22.55
N GLY A 138 52.01 -23.68 -22.98
CA GLY A 138 53.36 -23.47 -23.50
C GLY A 138 54.02 -22.22 -22.88
N TYR A 139 54.86 -21.48 -23.61
CA TYR A 139 55.51 -20.25 -23.11
C TYR A 139 54.69 -18.98 -23.46
N GLY A 140 54.34 -18.15 -22.45
CA GLY A 140 53.75 -16.80 -22.59
C GLY A 140 52.39 -16.58 -21.90
N TYR A 141 52.00 -15.31 -21.69
CA TYR A 141 50.62 -14.95 -21.27
C TYR A 141 49.73 -14.70 -22.48
N SER A 142 48.46 -15.10 -22.44
CA SER A 142 47.59 -15.13 -23.63
C SER A 142 46.21 -14.48 -23.48
N GLY A 143 45.79 -14.14 -22.27
CA GLY A 143 44.45 -13.59 -22.02
C GLY A 143 44.35 -12.07 -22.20
N ALA A 144 43.17 -11.59 -22.56
CA ALA A 144 42.80 -10.17 -22.42
C ALA A 144 42.47 -9.82 -20.96
N GLY A 145 42.64 -8.56 -20.56
CA GLY A 145 42.01 -8.06 -19.33
C GLY A 145 40.49 -8.12 -19.46
N ILE A 146 39.97 -7.44 -20.49
CA ILE A 146 38.56 -7.47 -20.86
C ILE A 146 38.41 -7.77 -22.36
N LEU A 147 37.51 -8.68 -22.72
CA LEU A 147 37.12 -8.97 -24.10
C LEU A 147 35.62 -8.71 -24.30
N VAL A 148 35.29 -7.83 -25.23
CA VAL A 148 33.92 -7.58 -25.72
C VAL A 148 33.66 -8.45 -26.95
N GLU A 149 32.75 -9.40 -26.83
CA GLU A 149 32.50 -10.36 -27.90
C GLU A 149 31.50 -9.87 -28.96
N ASN A 150 31.45 -10.61 -30.08
CA ASN A 150 30.51 -10.38 -31.17
C ASN A 150 29.11 -10.94 -30.89
N TRP A 151 28.50 -10.53 -29.79
CA TRP A 151 27.11 -10.85 -29.47
C TRP A 151 26.29 -9.58 -29.49
N ASP A 152 25.06 -9.68 -29.98
CA ASP A 152 24.12 -8.58 -29.95
C ASP A 152 23.90 -8.11 -28.50
N GLY A 153 23.83 -6.80 -28.28
CA GLY A 153 23.73 -6.21 -26.95
C GLY A 153 25.02 -6.18 -26.10
N SER A 154 26.17 -6.65 -26.60
CA SER A 154 27.44 -6.54 -25.84
C SER A 154 27.87 -5.07 -25.68
N LYS A 155 27.96 -4.58 -24.45
CA LYS A 155 28.39 -3.20 -24.16
C LYS A 155 29.41 -3.15 -23.04
N LEU A 156 30.52 -2.44 -23.28
CA LEU A 156 31.53 -2.13 -22.27
C LEU A 156 31.63 -0.62 -22.10
N THR A 157 31.61 -0.15 -20.85
CA THR A 157 31.98 1.21 -20.47
C THR A 157 33.12 1.14 -19.46
N VAL A 158 34.22 1.87 -19.70
CA VAL A 158 35.34 1.99 -18.76
C VAL A 158 35.53 3.44 -18.35
N ASN A 159 35.26 3.74 -17.08
CA ASN A 159 35.37 5.09 -16.52
C ASN A 159 36.75 5.36 -15.90
N SER A 160 37.29 4.39 -15.16
CA SER A 160 38.59 4.52 -14.49
C SER A 160 39.19 3.13 -14.18
N GLY A 161 40.32 3.11 -13.46
CA GLY A 161 41.08 1.89 -13.12
C GLY A 161 42.18 1.53 -14.11
N THR A 162 42.98 0.54 -13.76
CA THR A 162 44.06 -0.01 -14.61
C THR A 162 43.69 -1.41 -15.08
N ILE A 163 43.66 -1.64 -16.39
CA ILE A 163 43.36 -2.94 -16.98
C ILE A 163 44.60 -3.49 -17.65
N VAL A 164 45.10 -4.61 -17.11
CA VAL A 164 46.35 -5.24 -17.49
C VAL A 164 46.07 -6.62 -18.07
N GLY A 165 46.40 -6.80 -19.35
CA GLY A 165 46.25 -8.08 -20.05
C GLY A 165 47.53 -8.89 -20.17
N GLY A 166 47.39 -10.17 -20.52
CA GLY A 166 48.51 -10.96 -21.02
C GLY A 166 48.93 -10.53 -22.43
N GLU A 167 48.00 -10.59 -23.39
CA GLU A 167 48.22 -10.10 -24.77
C GLU A 167 47.51 -8.76 -25.04
N TYR A 168 46.35 -8.53 -24.40
CA TYR A 168 45.47 -7.39 -24.66
C TYR A 168 44.97 -6.77 -23.36
N GLY A 169 45.11 -5.47 -23.15
CA GLY A 169 44.40 -4.79 -22.05
C GLY A 169 42.89 -4.89 -22.28
N ILE A 170 42.43 -4.29 -23.38
CA ILE A 170 41.08 -4.42 -23.92
C ILE A 170 41.12 -5.00 -25.33
N TYR A 171 40.23 -5.96 -25.58
CA TYR A 171 39.95 -6.50 -26.90
C TYR A 171 38.47 -6.33 -27.24
N THR A 172 38.14 -5.53 -28.26
CA THR A 172 36.78 -5.43 -28.81
C THR A 172 36.66 -6.23 -30.11
N GLN A 173 35.79 -7.23 -30.12
CA GLN A 173 35.45 -8.06 -31.28
C GLN A 173 33.97 -7.94 -31.68
N GLY A 174 33.29 -6.89 -31.26
CA GLY A 174 31.88 -6.63 -31.60
C GLY A 174 31.26 -5.69 -30.57
N GLY A 175 29.94 -5.55 -30.63
CA GLY A 175 29.21 -4.70 -29.68
C GLY A 175 29.67 -3.25 -29.67
N THR A 176 29.47 -2.60 -28.53
CA THR A 176 29.83 -1.19 -28.29
C THR A 176 30.82 -1.09 -27.12
N THR A 177 31.91 -0.36 -27.31
CA THR A 177 32.89 -0.07 -26.26
C THR A 177 33.02 1.45 -26.08
N VAL A 178 32.91 1.92 -24.85
CA VAL A 178 33.09 3.33 -24.48
C VAL A 178 34.22 3.44 -23.45
N ILE A 179 35.24 4.23 -23.76
CA ILE A 179 36.43 4.41 -22.92
C ILE A 179 36.50 5.88 -22.50
N ASN A 180 36.05 6.16 -21.29
CA ASN A 180 36.04 7.51 -20.71
C ASN A 180 37.36 7.85 -20.02
N GLY A 181 38.08 6.82 -19.56
CA GLY A 181 39.32 6.96 -18.84
C GLY A 181 40.02 5.62 -18.62
N GLY A 182 40.90 5.60 -17.61
CA GLY A 182 41.67 4.42 -17.21
C GLY A 182 43.01 4.26 -17.92
N THR A 183 43.76 3.26 -17.49
CA THR A 183 45.08 2.89 -18.04
C THR A 183 45.04 1.45 -18.54
N PHE A 184 45.46 1.22 -19.78
CA PHE A 184 45.44 -0.07 -20.43
C PHE A 184 46.87 -0.54 -20.65
N LEU A 185 47.24 -1.67 -20.06
CA LEU A 185 48.59 -2.21 -20.08
C LEU A 185 48.59 -3.68 -20.49
N VAL A 186 49.79 -4.22 -20.69
CA VAL A 186 50.03 -5.63 -20.99
C VAL A 186 51.28 -6.11 -20.25
N LEU A 187 51.28 -7.36 -19.79
CA LEU A 187 52.35 -7.96 -18.97
C LEU A 187 53.57 -8.44 -19.78
N ASN A 188 53.50 -8.43 -21.12
CA ASN A 188 54.55 -8.94 -22.00
C ASN A 188 55.26 -7.86 -22.84
N PRO A 189 55.90 -6.83 -22.26
CA PRO A 189 56.66 -5.88 -23.07
C PRO A 189 58.02 -6.44 -23.56
N GLU A 190 58.61 -7.49 -22.96
CA GLU A 190 60.05 -7.78 -23.14
C GLU A 190 60.48 -9.00 -23.99
N THR A 191 59.60 -9.78 -24.62
CA THR A 191 60.08 -10.95 -25.40
C THR A 191 60.37 -10.63 -26.86
N THR A 192 61.57 -11.01 -27.32
CA THR A 192 62.09 -10.91 -28.71
C THR A 192 61.37 -11.81 -29.74
N LEU A 193 60.17 -12.31 -29.45
CA LEU A 193 59.39 -13.21 -30.32
C LEU A 193 57.98 -12.63 -30.53
N ALA A 194 57.47 -12.79 -31.75
CA ALA A 194 56.38 -12.03 -32.38
C ALA A 194 54.95 -12.21 -31.79
N MET A 195 54.78 -12.32 -30.47
CA MET A 195 53.48 -12.15 -29.83
C MET A 195 53.26 -10.67 -29.53
N GLY A 196 52.60 -9.98 -30.45
CA GLY A 196 52.45 -8.52 -30.37
C GLY A 196 51.56 -8.10 -29.21
N SER A 197 52.17 -7.46 -28.21
CA SER A 197 51.52 -6.74 -27.11
C SER A 197 50.63 -5.60 -27.63
N LYS A 198 49.33 -5.63 -27.31
CA LYS A 198 48.33 -4.68 -27.82
C LYS A 198 47.36 -4.23 -26.71
N PRO A 199 47.75 -3.28 -25.84
CA PRO A 199 46.87 -2.69 -24.82
C PRO A 199 45.44 -2.39 -25.27
N GLY A 200 45.26 -1.80 -26.45
CA GLY A 200 43.95 -1.65 -27.10
C GLY A 200 43.92 -2.38 -28.43
N TYR A 201 43.06 -3.40 -28.56
CA TYR A 201 42.86 -4.13 -29.81
C TYR A 201 41.39 -4.09 -30.25
N PHE A 202 41.10 -3.36 -31.32
CA PHE A 202 39.74 -3.10 -31.78
C PHE A 202 39.53 -3.73 -33.15
N VAL A 203 38.87 -4.89 -33.19
CA VAL A 203 38.74 -5.72 -34.40
C VAL A 203 37.45 -5.47 -35.16
N SER A 204 36.32 -5.34 -34.46
CA SER A 204 34.97 -5.10 -35.01
C SER A 204 34.08 -4.45 -33.93
N GLY A 205 32.90 -3.95 -34.31
CA GLY A 205 32.01 -3.21 -33.40
C GLY A 205 32.27 -1.71 -33.42
N THR A 206 31.59 -0.98 -32.53
CA THR A 206 31.70 0.47 -32.38
C THR A 206 32.53 0.78 -31.13
N VAL A 207 33.49 1.70 -31.25
CA VAL A 207 34.34 2.11 -30.13
C VAL A 207 34.38 3.63 -30.03
N ALA A 208 33.99 4.19 -28.89
CA ALA A 208 34.18 5.58 -28.55
C ALA A 208 35.31 5.71 -27.53
N VAL A 209 36.36 6.45 -27.86
CA VAL A 209 37.50 6.71 -26.96
C VAL A 209 37.45 8.18 -26.57
N CYS A 210 36.93 8.48 -25.38
CA CYS A 210 36.81 9.82 -24.81
C CYS A 210 37.96 10.18 -23.86
N GLY A 211 38.84 9.23 -23.55
CA GLY A 211 39.98 9.43 -22.69
C GLY A 211 40.86 8.20 -22.54
N GLY A 212 41.69 8.22 -21.51
CA GLY A 212 42.51 7.07 -21.10
C GLY A 212 43.93 7.04 -21.69
N THR A 213 44.71 6.08 -21.18
CA THR A 213 46.13 5.88 -21.53
C THR A 213 46.37 4.44 -21.98
N PHE A 214 46.94 4.26 -23.17
CA PHE A 214 47.27 2.94 -23.72
C PHE A 214 48.79 2.73 -23.75
N GLY A 215 49.24 1.72 -23.02
CA GLY A 215 50.66 1.45 -22.78
C GLY A 215 51.30 2.46 -21.83
N ASP A 216 52.62 2.36 -21.73
CA ASP A 216 53.48 3.14 -20.85
C ASP A 216 54.79 3.53 -21.56
N SER A 217 55.67 4.24 -20.86
CA SER A 217 56.98 4.63 -21.41
C SER A 217 57.92 3.45 -21.68
N ALA A 218 57.64 2.25 -21.15
CA ALA A 218 58.40 1.03 -21.42
C ALA A 218 57.88 0.27 -22.65
N SER A 219 56.74 0.69 -23.21
CA SER A 219 56.12 0.04 -24.36
C SER A 219 57.00 0.17 -25.61
N ASN A 220 57.19 -0.98 -26.28
CA ASN A 220 58.03 -1.14 -27.47
C ASN A 220 57.27 -1.76 -28.66
N ASN A 221 55.94 -1.84 -28.55
CA ASN A 221 55.07 -2.36 -29.59
C ASN A 221 53.81 -1.49 -29.72
N THR A 222 53.10 -1.61 -30.85
CA THR A 222 51.92 -0.81 -31.16
C THR A 222 50.84 -0.97 -30.09
N THR A 223 50.50 0.12 -29.38
CA THR A 223 49.62 0.09 -28.20
C THR A 223 48.15 0.14 -28.54
N ILE A 224 47.78 0.79 -29.65
CA ILE A 224 46.42 0.80 -30.18
C ILE A 224 46.42 0.20 -31.58
N VAL A 225 45.65 -0.86 -31.77
CA VAL A 225 45.53 -1.56 -33.05
C VAL A 225 44.06 -1.65 -33.45
N ILE A 226 43.71 -1.01 -34.56
CA ILE A 226 42.38 -1.02 -35.15
C ILE A 226 42.41 -1.92 -36.39
N LYS A 227 41.46 -2.86 -36.52
CA LYS A 227 41.26 -3.66 -37.73
C LYS A 227 40.05 -3.16 -38.51
N ASN A 228 38.85 -3.61 -38.16
CA ASN A 228 37.61 -3.31 -38.87
C ASN A 228 36.54 -2.67 -37.94
N ALA A 229 36.92 -2.28 -36.71
CA ALA A 229 36.02 -1.57 -35.80
C ALA A 229 35.78 -0.12 -36.27
N ASP A 230 34.60 0.41 -36.01
CA ASP A 230 34.30 1.83 -36.17
C ASP A 230 34.70 2.56 -34.89
N VAL A 231 35.92 3.14 -34.88
CA VAL A 231 36.52 3.74 -33.69
C VAL A 231 36.52 5.25 -33.82
N MET A 232 35.81 5.98 -32.97
CA MET A 232 35.87 7.45 -32.89
C MET A 232 36.67 7.91 -31.66
N PHE A 233 37.57 8.87 -31.88
CA PHE A 233 38.33 9.52 -30.82
C PHE A 233 37.71 10.87 -30.47
N TYR A 234 37.39 11.03 -29.19
CA TYR A 234 36.86 12.21 -28.55
C TYR A 234 37.83 12.68 -27.46
N ASN A 235 37.85 13.99 -27.20
CA ASN A 235 38.69 14.61 -26.18
C ASN A 235 40.15 14.10 -26.24
N ILE A 236 40.88 14.07 -25.12
CA ILE A 236 42.31 13.75 -25.05
C ILE A 236 42.50 12.30 -24.59
N CYS A 237 43.09 11.47 -25.46
CA CYS A 237 43.65 10.19 -25.07
C CYS A 237 45.15 10.11 -25.37
N THR A 238 45.86 9.27 -24.60
CA THR A 238 47.30 9.06 -24.74
C THR A 238 47.60 7.63 -25.16
N ALA A 239 48.49 7.44 -26.11
CA ALA A 239 49.04 6.15 -26.49
C ALA A 239 50.56 6.21 -26.49
N TYR A 240 51.22 5.17 -26.03
CA TYR A 240 52.68 5.06 -26.07
C TYR A 240 53.16 4.22 -27.26
N TYR A 241 54.37 4.49 -27.76
CA TYR A 241 55.02 3.83 -28.89
C TYR A 241 54.37 4.04 -30.27
N GLY A 242 53.18 3.50 -30.51
CA GLY A 242 52.60 3.52 -31.86
C GLY A 242 51.14 3.11 -31.94
N MET A 243 50.46 3.58 -33.00
CA MET A 243 49.11 3.15 -33.37
C MET A 243 49.12 2.54 -34.78
N TYR A 244 48.26 1.54 -35.01
CA TYR A 244 48.06 0.92 -36.32
C TYR A 244 46.58 0.82 -36.69
N SER A 245 46.25 1.09 -37.95
CA SER A 245 44.94 0.79 -38.54
C SER A 245 45.07 -0.08 -39.80
N ARG A 246 44.29 -1.16 -39.91
CA ARG A 246 44.25 -2.01 -41.12
C ARG A 246 43.52 -1.25 -42.26
N ASN A 247 43.96 -1.48 -43.50
CA ASN A 247 43.34 -0.94 -44.73
C ASN A 247 43.40 0.58 -44.92
N ASN A 248 44.31 1.27 -44.22
CA ASN A 248 44.39 2.74 -44.17
C ASN A 248 43.02 3.38 -43.89
N SER A 249 42.14 2.58 -43.26
CA SER A 249 40.80 2.93 -42.87
C SER A 249 40.99 3.69 -41.57
N TRP A 250 41.48 4.90 -41.71
CA TRP A 250 41.33 5.96 -40.73
C TRP A 250 40.05 6.76 -41.05
N PRO A 251 38.82 6.19 -41.13
CA PRO A 251 37.65 7.01 -41.39
C PRO A 251 37.35 8.01 -40.25
N SER A 252 38.16 8.03 -39.17
CA SER A 252 37.71 8.44 -37.84
C SER A 252 38.66 9.34 -37.02
N LEU A 253 39.61 10.05 -37.65
CA LEU A 253 40.07 11.33 -37.08
C LEU A 253 39.07 12.45 -37.40
N LYS A 254 37.77 12.18 -37.33
CA LYS A 254 36.67 13.11 -37.62
C LYS A 254 36.75 14.31 -36.65
N GLY A 255 37.54 15.31 -37.01
CA GLY A 255 37.82 16.47 -36.16
C GLY A 255 38.95 16.28 -35.14
N ALA A 256 39.67 15.14 -35.13
CA ALA A 256 40.73 14.88 -34.15
C ALA A 256 42.12 15.29 -34.65
N THR A 257 42.92 15.89 -33.76
CA THR A 257 44.31 16.27 -33.97
C THR A 257 45.23 15.26 -33.26
N VAL A 258 46.23 14.74 -33.98
CA VAL A 258 47.24 13.85 -33.39
C VAL A 258 48.56 14.60 -33.25
N THR A 259 49.19 14.48 -32.08
CA THR A 259 50.56 14.93 -31.83
C THR A 259 51.43 13.77 -31.38
N VAL A 260 52.69 13.77 -31.80
CA VAL A 260 53.72 12.81 -31.37
C VAL A 260 54.82 13.62 -30.70
N ASP A 261 55.10 13.34 -29.43
CA ASP A 261 56.02 14.10 -28.57
C ASP A 261 55.74 15.61 -28.63
N GLY A 262 54.46 15.99 -28.62
CA GLY A 262 53.98 17.38 -28.67
C GLY A 262 53.99 18.04 -30.06
N THR A 263 54.47 17.36 -31.09
CA THR A 263 54.48 17.88 -32.48
C THR A 263 53.31 17.31 -33.27
N LYS A 264 52.53 18.16 -33.95
CA LYS A 264 51.44 17.70 -34.83
C LYS A 264 51.97 16.72 -35.88
N PHE A 265 51.33 15.56 -35.99
CA PHE A 265 51.78 14.46 -36.82
C PHE A 265 50.65 13.95 -37.71
N ARG A 266 50.97 13.55 -38.94
CA ARG A 266 50.03 12.96 -39.91
C ARG A 266 50.34 11.47 -40.09
N PRO A 267 49.34 10.61 -40.35
CA PRO A 267 49.58 9.19 -40.48
C PRO A 267 50.48 8.90 -41.69
N GLN A 268 51.39 7.92 -41.54
CA GLN A 268 52.20 7.38 -42.62
C GLN A 268 51.63 6.00 -43.00
N GLY A 269 50.77 5.96 -44.03
CA GLY A 269 49.99 4.78 -44.36
C GLY A 269 49.18 4.29 -43.15
N ASN A 270 49.32 3.02 -42.80
CA ASN A 270 48.59 2.37 -41.73
C ASN A 270 49.03 2.77 -40.30
N TYR A 271 49.99 3.69 -40.11
CA TYR A 271 50.61 3.93 -38.81
C TYR A 271 50.66 5.39 -38.37
N PHE A 272 50.45 5.60 -37.07
CA PHE A 272 50.96 6.76 -36.33
C PHE A 272 52.11 6.30 -35.46
N MET A 273 53.33 6.57 -35.91
CA MET A 273 54.56 6.34 -35.15
C MET A 273 55.54 7.46 -35.53
N GLY A 274 56.30 7.98 -34.56
CA GLY A 274 57.43 8.84 -34.89
C GLY A 274 58.42 8.08 -35.78
N ASN A 275 59.17 8.77 -36.64
CA ASN A 275 60.26 8.13 -37.38
C ASN A 275 61.10 7.33 -36.38
N SER A 276 61.33 6.06 -36.67
CA SER A 276 62.21 5.17 -35.90
C SER A 276 63.62 5.77 -35.87
N VAL A 277 63.86 6.71 -34.98
CA VAL A 277 65.20 6.96 -34.48
C VAL A 277 65.47 5.74 -33.61
N GLU A 278 66.37 4.88 -34.07
CA GLU A 278 66.79 3.66 -33.37
C GLU A 278 66.85 3.91 -31.85
N GLY A 279 66.03 3.17 -31.09
CA GLY A 279 66.12 3.14 -29.63
C GLY A 279 65.13 4.01 -28.83
N ARG A 280 64.16 4.71 -29.44
CA ARG A 280 63.09 5.34 -28.63
C ARG A 280 62.00 4.34 -28.24
N ILE A 281 62.21 3.66 -27.11
CA ILE A 281 61.13 3.07 -26.31
C ILE A 281 60.24 4.23 -25.82
N GLY A 282 58.91 4.16 -26.01
CA GLY A 282 57.98 5.09 -25.35
C GLY A 282 57.67 6.46 -25.99
N ALA A 283 57.62 6.60 -27.33
CA ALA A 283 57.10 7.84 -27.95
C ALA A 283 55.67 8.15 -27.46
N LYS A 284 55.39 9.39 -27.04
CA LYS A 284 54.07 9.77 -26.50
C LYS A 284 53.19 10.32 -27.61
N ILE A 285 52.13 9.61 -27.94
CA ILE A 285 51.11 10.02 -28.90
C ILE A 285 49.93 10.59 -28.11
N VAL A 286 49.53 11.81 -28.43
CA VAL A 286 48.33 12.45 -27.88
C VAL A 286 47.34 12.68 -29.00
N ILE A 287 46.15 12.10 -28.87
CA ILE A 287 45.03 12.31 -29.79
C ILE A 287 44.05 13.24 -29.09
N SER A 288 43.66 14.33 -29.76
CA SER A 288 42.72 15.34 -29.27
C SER A 288 41.55 15.45 -30.23
N GLY A 289 40.43 14.81 -29.91
CA GLY A 289 39.15 14.90 -30.62
C GLY A 289 38.25 16.03 -30.10
N PRO A 290 37.10 16.27 -30.77
CA PRO A 290 36.03 17.10 -30.19
C PRO A 290 35.45 16.43 -28.95
N ASP A 291 34.70 17.18 -28.15
CA ASP A 291 33.94 16.61 -27.04
C ASP A 291 32.77 15.77 -27.56
N MET A 292 32.52 14.64 -26.89
CA MET A 292 31.41 13.75 -27.17
C MET A 292 30.10 14.44 -26.78
N THR A 293 29.09 14.39 -27.66
CA THR A 293 27.80 15.05 -27.42
C THR A 293 26.91 14.19 -26.52
N ILE A 294 26.26 14.84 -25.56
CA ILE A 294 25.16 14.30 -24.76
C ILE A 294 23.88 14.90 -25.33
N ASP A 295 23.05 14.05 -25.92
CA ASP A 295 21.78 14.41 -26.55
C ASP A 295 20.56 13.80 -25.85
N THR A 296 20.80 12.93 -24.87
CA THR A 296 19.78 12.29 -24.05
C THR A 296 20.18 12.36 -22.59
N VAL A 297 19.21 12.60 -21.70
CA VAL A 297 19.44 12.66 -20.25
C VAL A 297 18.33 11.93 -19.51
N GLU A 298 18.73 11.08 -18.56
CA GLU A 298 17.83 10.34 -17.70
C GLU A 298 18.17 10.62 -16.23
N ILE A 299 17.29 11.37 -15.58
CA ILE A 299 17.41 11.71 -14.16
C ILE A 299 16.44 10.83 -13.37
N SER A 300 16.85 10.39 -12.19
CA SER A 300 16.03 9.57 -11.29
C SER A 300 16.25 9.94 -9.83
N GLY A 301 15.55 9.26 -8.91
CA GLY A 301 15.76 9.39 -7.46
C GLY A 301 15.17 10.65 -6.82
N ILE A 302 14.27 11.37 -7.51
CA ILE A 302 13.63 12.56 -6.95
C ILE A 302 12.27 12.18 -6.32
N ASP A 303 12.12 12.33 -5.01
CA ASP A 303 10.83 12.06 -4.37
C ASP A 303 9.75 13.08 -4.78
N ALA A 304 8.55 12.58 -5.08
CA ALA A 304 7.41 13.44 -5.38
C ALA A 304 6.99 14.27 -4.14
N PRO A 305 6.61 15.55 -4.30
CA PRO A 305 6.16 16.40 -3.20
C PRO A 305 4.98 15.79 -2.45
N ALA A 306 5.12 15.61 -1.15
CA ALA A 306 4.05 15.11 -0.28
C ALA A 306 3.79 16.09 0.87
N THR A 307 2.52 16.45 1.06
CA THR A 307 2.08 17.44 2.04
C THR A 307 2.65 17.20 3.43
N GLY A 308 3.31 18.21 3.99
CA GLY A 308 3.96 18.16 5.30
C GLY A 308 5.31 17.46 5.33
N ARG A 309 5.80 16.92 4.20
CA ARG A 309 7.15 16.36 4.07
C ARG A 309 8.12 17.35 3.42
N PRO A 310 9.41 17.33 3.78
CA PRO A 310 10.44 18.10 3.08
C PRO A 310 10.48 17.76 1.60
N LEU A 311 10.76 18.76 0.74
CA LEU A 311 11.09 18.50 -0.66
C LEU A 311 12.48 17.87 -0.78
N ASP A 312 12.65 17.04 -1.81
CA ASP A 312 13.87 16.27 -2.04
C ASP A 312 14.86 17.01 -2.94
N PHE A 313 16.00 17.41 -2.38
CA PHE A 313 17.06 18.14 -3.10
C PHE A 313 18.17 17.21 -3.60
N THR A 314 17.87 15.92 -3.78
CA THR A 314 18.78 14.93 -4.32
C THR A 314 18.23 14.38 -5.64
N ALA A 315 19.14 13.96 -6.50
CA ALA A 315 18.83 13.33 -7.78
C ALA A 315 20.02 12.46 -8.18
N ASP A 316 19.73 11.46 -8.98
CA ASP A 316 20.69 10.60 -9.66
C ASP A 316 20.62 10.85 -11.16
N CYS A 317 21.76 10.77 -11.85
CA CYS A 317 21.84 10.80 -13.29
C CYS A 317 22.91 9.80 -13.74
N ASP A 318 22.49 8.74 -14.42
CA ASP A 318 23.38 7.68 -14.91
C ASP A 318 23.72 7.87 -16.40
N THR A 319 23.28 8.98 -16.99
CA THR A 319 23.66 9.39 -18.33
C THR A 319 25.18 9.53 -18.42
N ILE A 320 25.77 8.74 -19.32
CA ILE A 320 27.22 8.75 -19.56
C ILE A 320 27.67 10.16 -19.94
N GLY A 321 28.72 10.62 -19.29
CA GLY A 321 29.29 11.94 -19.55
C GLY A 321 28.69 13.06 -18.69
N VAL A 322 27.72 12.80 -17.82
CA VAL A 322 27.25 13.79 -16.83
C VAL A 322 28.11 13.69 -15.56
N LYS A 323 28.67 14.81 -15.11
CA LYS A 323 29.61 14.90 -13.98
C LYS A 323 28.90 15.12 -12.64
N SER A 324 27.91 16.00 -12.63
CA SER A 324 27.26 16.42 -11.39
C SER A 324 25.86 16.92 -11.68
N VAL A 325 25.00 16.75 -10.68
CA VAL A 325 23.62 17.22 -10.68
C VAL A 325 23.37 18.15 -9.50
N SER A 326 22.53 19.16 -9.66
CA SER A 326 22.07 20.05 -8.59
C SER A 326 20.57 20.24 -8.70
N VAL A 327 19.84 20.04 -7.61
CA VAL A 327 18.38 20.06 -7.59
C VAL A 327 17.87 21.32 -6.92
N TYR A 328 16.89 21.96 -7.55
CA TYR A 328 16.20 23.14 -7.05
C TYR A 328 14.69 22.95 -7.16
N TRP A 329 13.96 23.60 -6.25
CA TRP A 329 12.51 23.54 -6.22
C TRP A 329 11.90 24.92 -6.34
N TYR A 330 10.81 24.99 -7.10
CA TYR A 330 10.00 26.18 -7.27
C TYR A 330 8.54 25.87 -6.96
N ASN A 331 7.95 26.62 -6.03
CA ASN A 331 6.52 26.59 -5.77
C ASN A 331 5.84 27.48 -6.82
N LEU A 332 5.20 26.85 -7.81
CA LEU A 332 4.55 27.54 -8.91
C LEU A 332 3.30 28.29 -8.45
N SER A 333 2.56 27.73 -7.50
CA SER A 333 1.34 28.33 -6.97
C SER A 333 1.59 29.66 -6.26
N ASP A 334 2.73 29.77 -5.57
CA ASP A 334 3.12 30.98 -4.83
C ASP A 334 4.19 31.82 -5.55
N ASN A 335 4.62 31.38 -6.74
CA ASN A 335 5.66 32.01 -7.55
C ASN A 335 6.94 32.31 -6.75
N LYS A 336 7.45 31.30 -6.01
CA LYS A 336 8.56 31.44 -5.06
C LYS A 336 9.52 30.25 -5.15
N SER A 337 10.83 30.51 -5.10
CA SER A 337 11.84 29.48 -4.88
C SER A 337 11.71 28.86 -3.48
N VAL A 338 12.03 27.58 -3.39
CA VAL A 338 11.94 26.81 -2.14
C VAL A 338 13.35 26.56 -1.59
N SER A 339 13.54 26.85 -0.31
CA SER A 339 14.82 26.62 0.38
C SER A 339 14.92 25.17 0.86
N LYS A 340 16.14 24.64 0.96
CA LYS A 340 16.40 23.30 1.50
C LYS A 340 15.81 23.17 2.91
N GLY A 341 14.99 22.13 3.12
CA GLY A 341 14.31 21.85 4.39
C GLY A 341 12.90 22.45 4.52
N GLU A 342 12.45 23.28 3.57
CA GLU A 342 11.04 23.66 3.49
C GLU A 342 10.18 22.43 3.13
N VAL A 343 8.97 22.36 3.70
CA VAL A 343 8.02 21.26 3.47
C VAL A 343 7.02 21.62 2.37
N ALA A 344 6.57 20.60 1.64
CA ALA A 344 5.50 20.77 0.67
C ALA A 344 4.18 21.14 1.39
N GLN A 345 3.54 22.19 0.91
CA GLN A 345 2.29 22.73 1.45
C GLN A 345 1.11 22.16 0.66
N ALA A 346 -0.01 21.92 1.33
CA ALA A 346 -1.22 21.37 0.71
C ALA A 346 -1.80 22.26 -0.41
N GLY A 347 -2.31 21.61 -1.47
CA GLY A 347 -2.97 22.29 -2.59
C GLY A 347 -2.02 23.16 -3.41
N LYS A 348 -0.71 22.84 -3.38
CA LYS A 348 0.32 23.55 -4.14
C LYS A 348 0.93 22.67 -5.21
N THR A 349 1.29 23.29 -6.31
CA THR A 349 2.02 22.69 -7.44
C THR A 349 3.49 23.09 -7.36
N TYR A 350 4.38 22.12 -7.56
CA TYR A 350 5.82 22.32 -7.49
C TYR A 350 6.48 21.90 -8.80
N ARG A 351 7.50 22.67 -9.19
CA ARG A 351 8.44 22.30 -10.25
C ARG A 351 9.78 21.97 -9.62
N VAL A 352 10.39 20.88 -10.08
CA VAL A 352 11.80 20.59 -9.82
C VAL A 352 12.61 21.02 -11.03
N ASP A 353 13.76 21.65 -10.78
CA ASP A 353 14.76 22.03 -11.77
C ASP A 353 16.07 21.31 -11.41
N VAL A 354 16.66 20.60 -12.37
CA VAL A 354 17.88 19.80 -12.18
C VAL A 354 18.95 20.33 -13.13
N ASP A 355 19.97 20.96 -12.57
CA ASP A 355 21.12 21.49 -13.31
C ASP A 355 22.20 20.42 -13.42
N LEU A 356 22.71 20.23 -14.64
CA LEU A 356 23.67 19.20 -15.01
C LEU A 356 24.93 19.85 -15.56
N LEU A 357 26.09 19.28 -15.22
CA LEU A 357 27.37 19.64 -15.82
C LEU A 357 27.96 18.44 -16.55
N PRO A 358 28.54 18.60 -17.75
CA PRO A 358 29.21 17.51 -18.43
C PRO A 358 30.56 17.21 -17.76
N GLN A 359 31.00 15.97 -17.91
CA GLN A 359 32.36 15.53 -17.60
C GLN A 359 33.32 16.09 -18.64
N ALA A 360 34.60 16.22 -18.26
CA ALA A 360 35.64 16.58 -19.22
C ALA A 360 35.63 15.62 -20.42
N GLY A 361 35.52 16.19 -21.62
CA GLY A 361 35.41 15.42 -22.86
C GLY A 361 34.00 15.21 -23.37
N TYR A 362 33.02 15.74 -22.65
CA TYR A 362 31.62 15.73 -23.02
C TYR A 362 31.09 17.16 -23.10
N GLN A 363 30.08 17.33 -23.94
CA GLN A 363 29.31 18.56 -24.06
C GLN A 363 27.84 18.21 -24.28
N PHE A 364 26.92 18.99 -23.73
CA PHE A 364 25.51 18.86 -24.08
C PHE A 364 25.28 19.39 -25.50
N VAL A 365 24.25 18.91 -26.18
CA VAL A 365 23.76 19.55 -27.41
C VAL A 365 22.88 20.78 -27.12
N GLY A 366 22.75 21.16 -25.84
CA GLY A 366 21.96 22.29 -25.35
C GLY A 366 20.46 22.02 -25.40
N ASP A 367 19.70 23.04 -25.82
CA ASP A 367 18.24 23.02 -26.00
C ASP A 367 17.76 22.06 -27.11
N LYS A 368 18.69 21.39 -27.80
CA LYS A 368 18.43 20.41 -28.87
C LYS A 368 18.47 18.95 -28.40
N SER A 369 18.58 18.69 -27.09
CA SER A 369 18.62 17.32 -26.58
C SER A 369 17.32 16.60 -26.96
N GLU A 370 17.42 15.42 -27.55
CA GLU A 370 16.30 14.70 -28.17
C GLU A 370 15.32 14.13 -27.14
N ALA A 371 15.83 13.73 -25.96
CA ALA A 371 14.99 13.22 -24.87
C ALA A 371 15.58 13.57 -23.50
N VAL A 372 14.75 14.11 -22.61
CA VAL A 372 15.10 14.34 -21.20
C VAL A 372 13.99 13.79 -20.30
N THR A 373 14.35 13.02 -19.28
CA THR A 373 13.39 12.44 -18.34
C THR A 373 13.76 12.69 -16.89
N ILE A 374 12.75 12.78 -16.03
CA ILE A 374 12.90 12.79 -14.57
C ILE A 374 12.01 11.68 -14.01
N ASN A 375 12.60 10.71 -13.29
CA ASN A 375 11.95 9.51 -12.78
C ASN A 375 11.20 8.69 -13.84
N GLY A 376 11.73 8.64 -15.07
CA GLY A 376 11.13 7.95 -16.20
C GLY A 376 9.97 8.70 -16.86
N GLU A 377 9.56 9.85 -16.33
CA GLU A 377 8.55 10.72 -16.94
C GLU A 377 9.21 11.72 -17.89
N GLU A 378 8.51 12.06 -18.99
CA GLU A 378 8.97 13.07 -19.94
C GLU A 378 9.11 14.43 -19.24
N ALA A 379 10.33 14.95 -19.23
CA ALA A 379 10.66 16.25 -18.67
C ALA A 379 10.88 17.25 -19.81
N TYR A 380 11.13 18.51 -19.49
CA TYR A 380 11.44 19.52 -20.50
C TYR A 380 12.71 20.30 -20.15
N ILE A 381 13.39 20.79 -21.18
CA ILE A 381 14.58 21.62 -21.01
C ILE A 381 14.14 23.03 -20.63
N PHE A 382 14.52 23.48 -19.43
CA PHE A 382 14.24 24.84 -18.95
C PHE A 382 15.29 25.84 -19.43
N GLY A 383 16.53 25.38 -19.62
CA GLY A 383 17.63 26.13 -20.20
C GLY A 383 18.84 25.22 -20.42
N GLY A 384 19.78 25.61 -21.27
CA GLY A 384 21.01 24.86 -21.46
C GLY A 384 21.91 25.44 -22.52
N THR A 385 23.21 25.24 -22.33
CA THR A 385 24.26 25.48 -23.31
C THR A 385 24.99 24.17 -23.59
N THR A 386 26.17 24.24 -24.18
CA THR A 386 27.06 23.07 -24.32
C THR A 386 27.75 22.68 -23.02
N ASP A 387 27.87 23.61 -22.06
CA ASP A 387 28.60 23.44 -20.80
C ASP A 387 27.69 23.16 -19.59
N ASP A 388 26.38 23.37 -19.73
CA ASP A 388 25.38 23.19 -18.68
C ASP A 388 24.00 22.88 -19.27
N LEU A 389 23.18 22.09 -18.56
CA LEU A 389 21.80 21.79 -18.96
C LEU A 389 20.88 21.75 -17.74
N SER A 390 19.78 22.50 -17.79
CA SER A 390 18.73 22.53 -16.77
C SER A 390 17.49 21.80 -17.28
N VAL A 391 17.17 20.67 -16.66
CA VAL A 391 15.99 19.85 -16.96
C VAL A 391 14.94 20.05 -15.86
N SER A 392 13.68 20.26 -16.25
CA SER A 392 12.61 20.54 -15.32
C SER A 392 11.42 19.60 -15.47
N TYR A 393 10.75 19.32 -14.36
CA TYR A 393 9.52 18.56 -14.31
C TYR A 393 8.53 19.20 -13.34
N ILE A 394 7.24 19.22 -13.70
CA ILE A 394 6.16 19.78 -12.89
C ILE A 394 5.35 18.63 -12.30
N PHE A 395 5.34 18.53 -10.98
CA PHE A 395 4.54 17.53 -10.28
C PHE A 395 3.06 17.95 -10.19
N SER A 396 2.19 16.94 -10.07
CA SER A 396 0.77 17.17 -9.78
C SER A 396 0.57 17.93 -8.46
N GLU A 397 -0.59 18.56 -8.32
CA GLU A 397 -0.97 19.30 -7.11
C GLU A 397 -0.94 18.39 -5.87
N THR A 398 -0.30 18.87 -4.81
CA THR A 398 -0.20 18.17 -3.52
C THR A 398 -1.56 18.04 -2.85
N ALA A 399 -1.83 16.89 -2.23
CA ALA A 399 -3.11 16.62 -1.57
C ALA A 399 -3.43 17.67 -0.48
N ALA A 400 -4.65 18.21 -0.50
CA ALA A 400 -5.14 19.11 0.55
C ALA A 400 -5.09 18.42 1.93
N VAL A 401 -4.64 19.13 2.97
CA VAL A 401 -4.75 18.63 4.36
C VAL A 401 -6.21 18.67 4.75
N ASN A 402 -6.89 17.53 4.68
CA ASN A 402 -8.14 17.36 5.40
C ASN A 402 -7.81 16.86 6.80
N PRO A 403 -8.19 17.60 7.87
CA PRO A 403 -7.86 17.21 9.23
C PRO A 403 -8.52 15.87 9.59
N ALA A 404 -7.84 15.08 10.42
CA ALA A 404 -8.39 13.83 10.93
C ALA A 404 -9.74 14.07 11.64
N ILE A 405 -10.74 13.25 11.30
CA ILE A 405 -12.09 13.33 11.86
C ILE A 405 -12.03 12.80 13.29
N SER A 406 -12.24 13.70 14.25
CA SER A 406 -12.24 13.36 15.68
C SER A 406 -13.64 13.10 16.24
N THR A 407 -14.68 13.72 15.68
CA THR A 407 -16.07 13.54 16.12
C THR A 407 -17.04 13.50 14.93
N VAL A 408 -17.95 12.53 14.92
CA VAL A 408 -19.01 12.37 13.91
C VAL A 408 -20.38 12.71 14.49
N SER A 409 -21.12 13.60 13.84
CA SER A 409 -22.48 14.00 14.24
C SER A 409 -23.50 13.23 13.43
N ILE A 410 -24.10 12.19 14.03
CA ILE A 410 -25.15 11.37 13.39
C ILE A 410 -26.49 12.10 13.47
N THR A 411 -27.16 12.23 12.33
CA THR A 411 -28.43 12.95 12.17
C THR A 411 -29.45 12.09 11.41
N GLY A 412 -30.73 12.42 11.55
CA GLY A 412 -31.81 11.73 10.81
C GLY A 412 -32.00 10.27 11.21
N LEU A 413 -31.54 9.87 12.41
CA LEU A 413 -31.81 8.57 13.01
C LEU A 413 -32.77 8.75 14.18
N ASP A 414 -33.96 8.18 14.06
CA ASP A 414 -35.00 8.29 15.09
C ASP A 414 -34.62 7.54 16.39
N ALA A 415 -35.03 8.10 17.54
CA ALA A 415 -34.88 7.43 18.83
C ALA A 415 -35.79 6.19 18.91
N LEU A 416 -35.32 5.13 19.56
CA LEU A 416 -36.12 3.92 19.76
C LEU A 416 -37.31 4.19 20.68
N LYS A 417 -38.48 3.70 20.28
CA LYS A 417 -39.73 3.80 21.06
C LYS A 417 -40.42 2.45 21.16
N HIS A 418 -41.11 2.22 22.27
CA HIS A 418 -41.87 1.00 22.50
C HIS A 418 -42.94 0.79 21.41
N GLY A 419 -42.92 -0.38 20.77
CA GLY A 419 -43.92 -0.78 19.77
C GLY A 419 -43.78 -0.11 18.40
N GLN A 420 -42.77 0.74 18.19
CA GLN A 420 -42.50 1.40 16.90
C GLN A 420 -41.29 0.76 16.22
N ALA A 421 -41.42 0.32 14.96
CA ALA A 421 -40.30 -0.27 14.21
C ALA A 421 -39.05 0.63 14.22
N ALA A 422 -37.89 0.02 14.40
CA ALA A 422 -36.62 0.73 14.46
C ALA A 422 -36.24 1.35 13.11
N ASP A 423 -35.56 2.49 13.14
CA ASP A 423 -35.11 3.22 11.95
C ASP A 423 -33.74 2.71 11.48
N TYR A 424 -33.60 2.41 10.19
CA TYR A 424 -32.34 1.92 9.61
C TYR A 424 -31.70 2.96 8.67
N THR A 425 -32.20 4.19 8.71
CA THR A 425 -31.70 5.32 7.92
C THR A 425 -31.07 6.35 8.84
N ALA A 426 -29.98 6.95 8.37
CA ALA A 426 -29.32 8.06 9.04
C ALA A 426 -28.42 8.79 8.06
N SER A 427 -27.94 9.95 8.47
CA SER A 427 -26.96 10.75 7.79
C SER A 427 -25.95 11.30 8.80
N THR A 428 -25.01 12.10 8.32
CA THR A 428 -24.05 12.82 9.16
C THR A 428 -23.98 14.26 8.68
N SER A 429 -23.87 15.20 9.62
CA SER A 429 -23.56 16.59 9.31
C SER A 429 -22.05 16.88 9.33
N THR A 430 -21.22 15.93 9.76
CA THR A 430 -19.76 16.02 9.71
C THR A 430 -19.26 15.90 8.27
N SER A 431 -18.51 16.91 7.79
CA SER A 431 -17.88 16.92 6.47
C SER A 431 -16.97 15.72 6.24
N GLY A 432 -16.94 15.21 5.01
CA GLY A 432 -16.06 14.09 4.63
C GLY A 432 -16.48 12.73 5.19
N CYS A 433 -17.71 12.61 5.71
CA CYS A 433 -18.24 11.36 6.28
C CYS A 433 -19.53 10.93 5.57
N THR A 434 -19.82 9.63 5.53
CA THR A 434 -21.12 9.10 5.08
C THR A 434 -21.52 7.89 5.91
N VAL A 435 -22.78 7.80 6.33
CA VAL A 435 -23.31 6.62 7.02
C VAL A 435 -23.50 5.49 6.01
N LYS A 436 -22.96 4.31 6.34
CA LYS A 436 -23.01 3.10 5.51
C LYS A 436 -24.08 2.11 5.97
N LYS A 437 -24.20 1.93 7.28
CA LYS A 437 -25.00 0.85 7.86
C LYS A 437 -25.43 1.20 9.28
N ILE A 438 -26.63 0.77 9.65
CA ILE A 438 -27.16 0.81 11.01
C ILE A 438 -27.52 -0.61 11.43
N GLU A 439 -27.13 -0.98 12.64
CA GLU A 439 -27.41 -2.30 13.20
C GLU A 439 -27.90 -2.16 14.64
N TYR A 440 -28.97 -2.86 14.96
CA TYR A 440 -29.47 -3.00 16.33
C TYR A 440 -28.98 -4.33 16.88
N GLN A 441 -28.30 -4.31 18.03
CA GLN A 441 -27.72 -5.51 18.62
C GLN A 441 -28.17 -5.71 20.06
N MET A 442 -28.58 -6.95 20.36
CA MET A 442 -28.84 -7.43 21.72
C MET A 442 -28.06 -8.72 21.94
N PHE A 443 -27.39 -8.85 23.08
CA PHE A 443 -26.58 -10.04 23.40
C PHE A 443 -25.55 -10.41 22.31
N ARG A 444 -24.97 -9.39 21.65
CA ARG A 444 -24.02 -9.51 20.53
C ARG A 444 -24.60 -10.19 19.27
N LYS A 445 -25.93 -10.16 19.09
CA LYS A 445 -26.59 -10.59 17.86
C LYS A 445 -27.27 -9.41 17.21
N THR A 446 -27.10 -9.27 15.89
CA THR A 446 -27.83 -8.30 15.08
C THR A 446 -29.29 -8.72 14.93
N MET A 447 -30.19 -7.79 15.17
CA MET A 447 -31.63 -7.96 15.01
C MET A 447 -32.05 -7.45 13.62
N THR A 448 -32.99 -8.14 12.99
CA THR A 448 -33.63 -7.74 11.72
C THR A 448 -35.09 -7.40 11.99
N ASP A 449 -35.61 -6.35 11.35
CA ASP A 449 -37.00 -5.89 11.51
C ASP A 449 -37.38 -5.64 12.98
N TYR A 450 -36.41 -5.13 13.74
CA TYR A 450 -36.54 -4.94 15.18
C TYR A 450 -37.67 -3.95 15.55
N VAL A 451 -38.58 -4.41 16.40
CA VAL A 451 -39.60 -3.58 17.08
C VAL A 451 -39.24 -3.52 18.56
N PRO A 452 -38.77 -2.38 19.08
CA PRO A 452 -38.33 -2.23 20.46
C PRO A 452 -39.44 -2.45 21.49
N ILE A 453 -39.10 -3.08 22.60
CA ILE A 453 -39.99 -3.29 23.74
C ILE A 453 -39.44 -2.50 24.96
N ASP A 454 -40.33 -2.01 25.82
CA ASP A 454 -39.93 -1.32 27.04
C ASP A 454 -39.03 -2.19 27.92
N GLY A 455 -37.93 -1.61 28.39
CA GLY A 455 -36.88 -2.29 29.16
C GLY A 455 -35.81 -3.03 28.33
N ASP A 456 -35.93 -3.04 26.99
CA ASP A 456 -34.88 -3.61 26.14
C ASP A 456 -33.58 -2.82 26.26
N ASN A 457 -32.47 -3.54 26.46
CA ASN A 457 -31.12 -2.97 26.48
C ASN A 457 -30.44 -3.26 25.13
N VAL A 458 -30.31 -2.23 24.30
CA VAL A 458 -29.92 -2.35 22.89
C VAL A 458 -28.65 -1.55 22.62
N ALA A 459 -27.77 -2.10 21.79
CA ALA A 459 -26.68 -1.35 21.19
C ALA A 459 -27.08 -0.91 19.77
N VAL A 460 -27.12 0.39 19.52
CA VAL A 460 -27.29 0.99 18.20
C VAL A 460 -25.91 1.21 17.62
N VAL A 461 -25.55 0.45 16.58
CA VAL A 461 -24.23 0.48 15.96
C VAL A 461 -24.35 1.15 14.59
N VAL A 462 -23.64 2.26 14.41
CA VAL A 462 -23.61 3.03 13.16
C VAL A 462 -22.24 2.89 12.53
N THR A 463 -22.19 2.42 11.28
CA THR A 463 -20.96 2.32 10.48
C THR A 463 -20.85 3.54 9.57
N VAL A 464 -19.69 4.20 9.57
CA VAL A 464 -19.43 5.45 8.83
C VAL A 464 -18.15 5.30 8.01
N SER A 465 -18.15 5.77 6.77
CA SER A 465 -16.98 5.83 5.89
C SER A 465 -16.47 7.26 5.71
N ALA A 466 -15.16 7.43 5.71
CA ALA A 466 -14.49 8.68 5.36
C ALA A 466 -14.33 8.81 3.83
N ALA A 467 -14.54 10.00 3.30
CA ALA A 467 -14.28 10.33 1.89
C ALA A 467 -12.78 10.40 1.59
N ASP A 468 -12.42 10.50 0.31
CA ASP A 468 -11.03 10.66 -0.11
C ASP A 468 -10.39 11.91 0.52
N GLY A 469 -9.14 11.78 0.92
CA GLY A 469 -8.41 12.79 1.71
C GLY A 469 -8.73 12.83 3.20
N TYR A 470 -9.84 12.25 3.69
CA TYR A 470 -10.17 12.22 5.13
C TYR A 470 -9.80 10.89 5.81
N GLU A 471 -9.45 10.94 7.10
CA GLU A 471 -9.23 9.75 7.92
C GLU A 471 -9.80 9.95 9.34
N PHE A 472 -10.24 8.87 9.97
CA PHE A 472 -10.68 8.90 11.36
C PHE A 472 -9.50 8.87 12.32
N ALA A 473 -9.50 9.77 13.30
CA ALA A 473 -8.56 9.70 14.41
C ALA A 473 -8.74 8.39 15.19
N SER A 474 -7.64 7.88 15.79
CA SER A 474 -7.61 6.59 16.49
C SER A 474 -8.70 6.46 17.55
N GLY A 475 -8.92 7.52 18.35
CA GLY A 475 -9.98 7.64 19.36
C GLY A 475 -11.13 8.57 18.96
N SER A 476 -11.47 8.60 17.67
CA SER A 476 -12.65 9.35 17.22
C SER A 476 -13.93 8.85 17.87
N THR A 477 -14.90 9.74 18.09
CA THR A 477 -16.20 9.41 18.71
C THR A 477 -17.36 9.86 17.84
N ALA A 478 -18.59 9.46 18.16
CA ALA A 478 -19.78 9.99 17.53
C ALA A 478 -20.82 10.47 18.54
N THR A 479 -21.67 11.39 18.09
CA THR A 479 -22.81 11.90 18.85
C THR A 479 -24.11 11.62 18.11
N TRP A 480 -25.14 11.19 18.86
CA TRP A 480 -26.48 10.95 18.36
C TRP A 480 -27.49 11.24 19.49
N ASN A 481 -28.51 12.06 19.24
CA ASN A 481 -29.55 12.41 20.23
C ASN A 481 -29.00 12.80 21.63
N GLY A 482 -27.89 13.54 21.67
CA GLY A 482 -27.23 13.97 22.91
C GLY A 482 -26.40 12.89 23.60
N LEU A 483 -26.41 11.66 23.09
CA LEU A 483 -25.54 10.57 23.53
C LEU A 483 -24.19 10.64 22.84
N LYS A 484 -23.17 10.14 23.52
CA LYS A 484 -21.82 9.92 22.98
C LYS A 484 -21.56 8.43 22.84
N SER A 485 -20.95 8.03 21.75
CA SER A 485 -20.63 6.62 21.47
C SER A 485 -19.53 6.08 22.37
N ASP A 486 -19.55 4.77 22.62
CA ASP A 486 -18.42 4.02 23.19
C ASP A 486 -17.48 3.52 22.06
N ASP A 487 -16.17 3.45 22.31
CA ASP A 487 -15.11 3.28 21.27
C ASP A 487 -14.81 1.80 20.92
N THR A 488 -15.61 0.85 21.38
CA THR A 488 -15.24 -0.56 21.25
C THR A 488 -15.94 -1.28 20.11
N VAL A 489 -15.38 -1.20 18.89
CA VAL A 489 -15.47 -2.30 17.93
C VAL A 489 -14.12 -2.51 17.25
N ALA A 490 -13.46 -3.64 17.56
CA ALA A 490 -12.23 -4.06 16.91
C ALA A 490 -12.48 -4.49 15.45
N GLY A 491 -11.57 -4.13 14.54
CA GLY A 491 -11.51 -4.68 13.19
C GLY A 491 -11.78 -3.72 12.02
N LEU A 492 -11.75 -2.40 12.22
CA LEU A 492 -11.85 -1.42 11.14
C LEU A 492 -10.59 -0.53 11.02
N ASN A 493 -10.42 0.11 9.86
CA ASN A 493 -9.22 0.87 9.48
C ASN A 493 -9.46 2.40 9.57
N ALA A 494 -8.50 3.21 9.12
CA ALA A 494 -8.60 4.67 9.17
C ALA A 494 -9.71 5.27 8.29
N LYS A 495 -10.30 4.51 7.36
CA LYS A 495 -11.33 4.95 6.41
C LYS A 495 -12.74 4.51 6.76
N GLU A 496 -12.91 3.58 7.68
CA GLU A 496 -14.23 3.12 8.12
C GLU A 496 -14.24 2.92 9.63
N LYS A 497 -15.28 3.40 10.33
CA LYS A 497 -15.42 3.26 11.78
C LYS A 497 -16.84 2.87 12.17
N ARG A 498 -16.97 2.20 13.32
CA ARG A 498 -18.25 1.84 13.95
C ARG A 498 -18.38 2.54 15.29
N TYR A 499 -19.52 3.17 15.50
CA TYR A 499 -19.86 3.85 16.73
C TYR A 499 -21.06 3.16 17.37
N ALA A 500 -20.93 2.77 18.63
CA ALA A 500 -21.98 2.09 19.38
C ALA A 500 -22.58 3.00 20.45
N PHE A 501 -23.91 3.05 20.49
CA PHE A 501 -24.69 3.74 21.52
C PHE A 501 -25.52 2.71 22.30
N TYR A 502 -25.32 2.62 23.60
CA TYR A 502 -26.07 1.71 24.46
C TYR A 502 -27.27 2.43 25.05
N ILE A 503 -28.47 1.93 24.78
CA ILE A 503 -29.73 2.54 25.19
C ILE A 503 -30.64 1.52 25.86
N GLU A 504 -31.35 1.99 26.88
CA GLU A 504 -32.51 1.29 27.44
C GLU A 504 -33.77 1.89 26.82
N VAL A 505 -34.56 1.07 26.15
CA VAL A 505 -35.82 1.50 25.53
C VAL A 505 -36.84 1.79 26.63
N LYS A 506 -37.52 2.93 26.54
CA LYS A 506 -38.58 3.33 27.46
C LYS A 506 -39.88 3.58 26.71
N ALA A 507 -41.01 3.17 27.30
CA ALA A 507 -42.32 3.57 26.85
C ALA A 507 -42.55 5.07 27.14
N ASP A 508 -43.22 5.76 26.20
CA ASP A 508 -43.63 7.14 26.40
C ASP A 508 -44.69 7.22 27.52
N ALA A 509 -44.76 8.35 28.21
CA ALA A 509 -45.72 8.53 29.32
C ALA A 509 -47.19 8.31 28.91
N SER A 510 -47.53 8.52 27.64
CA SER A 510 -48.86 8.25 27.06
C SER A 510 -49.16 6.76 26.85
N GLN A 511 -48.13 5.92 26.74
CA GLN A 511 -48.26 4.47 26.55
C GLN A 511 -48.38 3.72 27.88
N ILE A 512 -48.14 4.38 29.01
CA ILE A 512 -48.17 3.76 30.34
C ILE A 512 -49.60 3.75 30.88
N VAL A 513 -50.17 2.56 31.00
CA VAL A 513 -51.50 2.35 31.57
C VAL A 513 -51.40 2.28 33.09
N LYS A 514 -52.03 3.25 33.76
CA LYS A 514 -52.12 3.35 35.23
C LYS A 514 -53.45 2.87 35.79
N SER A 515 -54.49 2.78 34.97
CA SER A 515 -55.81 2.28 35.35
C SER A 515 -56.52 1.71 34.12
N ALA A 516 -57.37 0.70 34.32
CA ALA A 516 -58.10 0.06 33.23
C ALA A 516 -59.61 0.03 33.51
N ALA A 517 -60.41 0.54 32.59
CA ALA A 517 -61.86 0.40 32.61
C ALA A 517 -62.27 -0.73 31.66
N MET A 518 -62.83 -1.80 32.22
CA MET A 518 -63.22 -3.00 31.50
C MET A 518 -64.74 -3.06 31.37
N THR A 519 -65.22 -3.54 30.23
CA THR A 519 -66.65 -3.72 29.95
C THR A 519 -66.95 -5.17 29.60
N VAL A 520 -68.00 -5.73 30.20
CA VAL A 520 -68.54 -7.07 29.94
C VAL A 520 -70.05 -7.02 29.98
N THR A 521 -70.75 -7.77 29.14
CA THR A 521 -72.21 -7.88 29.22
C THR A 521 -72.61 -8.41 30.60
N ALA A 522 -73.44 -7.66 31.34
CA ALA A 522 -73.86 -8.02 32.68
C ALA A 522 -74.76 -9.28 32.68
N PRO A 523 -74.79 -10.07 33.78
CA PRO A 523 -75.67 -11.21 33.88
C PRO A 523 -77.15 -10.84 33.80
N GLU A 524 -77.91 -11.57 33.00
CA GLU A 524 -79.36 -11.44 32.86
C GLU A 524 -79.99 -12.84 32.91
N ILE A 525 -81.09 -13.00 33.65
CA ILE A 525 -81.76 -14.29 33.86
C ILE A 525 -82.08 -14.96 32.52
N GLY A 526 -81.67 -16.22 32.36
CA GLY A 526 -81.89 -17.00 31.14
C GLY A 526 -80.95 -16.68 29.98
N LYS A 527 -79.99 -15.77 30.13
CA LYS A 527 -78.93 -15.51 29.14
C LYS A 527 -77.66 -16.29 29.47
N ALA A 528 -76.87 -16.61 28.45
CA ALA A 528 -75.57 -17.26 28.61
C ALA A 528 -74.49 -16.26 29.07
N PRO A 529 -73.45 -16.71 29.81
CA PRO A 529 -72.35 -15.84 30.21
C PRO A 529 -71.52 -15.31 29.04
N SER A 530 -71.14 -14.03 29.08
CA SER A 530 -70.29 -13.42 28.05
C SER A 530 -68.86 -13.96 28.10
N THR A 531 -68.29 -14.27 26.93
CA THR A 531 -66.87 -14.63 26.78
C THR A 531 -66.00 -13.45 26.34
N ALA A 532 -66.59 -12.29 26.06
CA ALA A 532 -65.90 -11.10 25.58
C ALA A 532 -65.83 -10.02 26.66
N VAL A 533 -64.64 -9.50 26.88
CA VAL A 533 -64.35 -8.37 27.77
C VAL A 533 -63.46 -7.39 27.00
N THR A 534 -63.83 -6.12 26.97
CA THR A 534 -63.10 -5.08 26.23
C THR A 534 -62.60 -3.98 27.17
N GLY A 535 -61.50 -3.33 26.78
CA GLY A 535 -60.91 -2.19 27.48
C GLY A 535 -60.02 -1.40 26.54
N THR A 536 -59.66 -0.17 26.93
CA THR A 536 -58.76 0.70 26.15
C THR A 536 -57.35 0.61 26.71
N GLY A 537 -56.34 0.41 25.85
CA GLY A 537 -54.93 0.25 26.26
C GLY A 537 -54.59 -1.13 26.83
N VAL A 538 -55.59 -2.01 26.93
CA VAL A 538 -55.48 -3.31 27.59
C VAL A 538 -56.32 -4.35 26.87
N GLU A 539 -55.93 -5.61 27.02
CA GLU A 539 -56.63 -6.76 26.49
C GLU A 539 -56.98 -7.74 27.62
N ALA A 540 -58.14 -8.36 27.51
CA ALA A 540 -58.58 -9.42 28.39
C ALA A 540 -58.45 -10.79 27.70
N SER A 541 -58.06 -11.80 28.47
CA SER A 541 -58.04 -13.20 28.02
C SER A 541 -58.48 -14.13 29.14
N SER A 542 -58.75 -15.40 28.82
CA SER A 542 -59.17 -16.41 29.82
C SER A 542 -60.40 -16.00 30.65
N VAL A 543 -61.41 -15.41 30.00
CA VAL A 543 -62.65 -14.99 30.65
C VAL A 543 -63.42 -16.20 31.17
N LYS A 544 -63.76 -16.19 32.46
CA LYS A 544 -64.46 -17.27 33.18
C LYS A 544 -65.54 -16.69 34.09
N TRP A 545 -66.58 -17.47 34.33
CA TRP A 545 -67.67 -17.15 35.24
C TRP A 545 -67.78 -18.17 36.36
N SER A 546 -68.16 -17.71 37.56
CA SER A 546 -68.43 -18.55 38.73
C SER A 546 -69.70 -18.04 39.45
N PRO A 547 -70.74 -18.88 39.65
CA PRO A 547 -70.87 -20.26 39.19
C PRO A 547 -70.79 -20.44 37.66
N ALA A 548 -70.32 -21.61 37.20
CA ALA A 548 -70.11 -21.91 35.78
C ALA A 548 -71.37 -22.47 35.10
N ASP A 549 -72.52 -21.84 35.36
CA ASP A 549 -73.81 -22.26 34.80
C ASP A 549 -73.91 -21.93 33.31
N ALA A 550 -74.61 -22.78 32.54
CA ALA A 550 -74.84 -22.53 31.11
C ALA A 550 -75.74 -21.31 30.84
N MET A 551 -76.64 -20.99 31.78
CA MET A 551 -77.51 -19.81 31.76
C MET A 551 -77.60 -19.23 33.17
N PHE A 552 -77.62 -17.90 33.27
CA PHE A 552 -77.74 -17.23 34.56
C PHE A 552 -79.09 -17.49 35.23
N GLN A 553 -79.04 -17.84 36.52
CA GLN A 553 -80.20 -18.20 37.34
C GLN A 553 -80.64 -17.05 38.24
N ALA A 554 -81.93 -17.02 38.55
CA ALA A 554 -82.47 -16.16 39.61
C ALA A 554 -81.84 -16.50 40.98
N GLY A 555 -81.79 -15.52 41.87
CA GLY A 555 -81.26 -15.62 43.23
C GLY A 555 -79.74 -15.78 43.32
N THR A 556 -79.02 -15.88 42.20
CA THR A 556 -77.60 -16.22 42.18
C THR A 556 -76.73 -15.02 41.83
N ALA A 557 -75.67 -14.80 42.61
CA ALA A 557 -74.63 -13.82 42.32
C ALA A 557 -73.53 -14.47 41.45
N TYR A 558 -73.11 -13.80 40.39
CA TYR A 558 -72.12 -14.32 39.44
C TYR A 558 -70.86 -13.47 39.44
N THR A 559 -69.71 -14.13 39.46
CA THR A 559 -68.38 -13.51 39.40
C THR A 559 -67.74 -13.75 38.05
N VAL A 560 -67.37 -12.68 37.35
CA VAL A 560 -66.50 -12.75 36.16
C VAL A 560 -65.04 -12.68 36.59
N SER A 561 -64.17 -13.45 35.95
CA SER A 561 -62.71 -13.42 36.16
C SER A 561 -61.97 -13.53 34.83
N PHE A 562 -60.92 -12.74 34.63
CA PHE A 562 -60.11 -12.78 33.41
C PHE A 562 -58.67 -12.34 33.67
N THR A 563 -57.76 -12.71 32.77
CA THR A 563 -56.38 -12.22 32.75
C THR A 563 -56.30 -10.89 32.00
N LEU A 564 -55.63 -9.91 32.59
CA LEU A 564 -55.38 -8.59 32.03
C LEU A 564 -53.93 -8.47 31.56
N LYS A 565 -53.73 -7.96 30.35
CA LYS A 565 -52.42 -7.52 29.83
C LYS A 565 -52.58 -6.18 29.11
N ALA A 566 -51.49 -5.43 28.94
CA ALA A 566 -51.50 -4.32 28.01
C ALA A 566 -51.67 -4.83 26.56
N ASP A 567 -52.23 -4.00 25.69
CA ASP A 567 -52.18 -4.25 24.25
C ASP A 567 -50.76 -4.03 23.69
N ALA A 568 -50.55 -4.24 22.38
CA ALA A 568 -49.23 -4.16 21.76
C ALA A 568 -48.61 -2.74 21.73
N ALA A 569 -49.40 -1.69 21.93
CA ALA A 569 -48.95 -0.30 21.88
C ALA A 569 -48.71 0.31 23.28
N HIS A 570 -49.06 -0.42 24.34
CA HIS A 570 -49.06 0.06 25.72
C HIS A 570 -48.27 -0.86 26.65
N VAL A 571 -47.91 -0.31 27.81
CA VAL A 571 -47.26 -1.05 28.90
C VAL A 571 -48.03 -0.78 30.20
N LEU A 572 -48.18 -1.81 31.04
CA LEU A 572 -48.72 -1.61 32.39
C LEU A 572 -47.64 -0.97 33.26
N ALA A 573 -48.01 0.00 34.10
CA ALA A 573 -47.07 0.58 35.05
C ALA A 573 -46.39 -0.50 35.93
N ASP A 574 -45.11 -0.32 36.29
CA ASP A 574 -44.35 -1.32 37.07
C ASP A 574 -45.06 -1.76 38.36
N ASP A 575 -45.74 -0.83 39.03
CA ASP A 575 -46.48 -1.08 40.28
C ASP A 575 -48.00 -1.19 40.07
N PHE A 576 -48.45 -1.66 38.90
CA PHE A 576 -49.87 -1.68 38.53
C PHE A 576 -50.77 -2.40 39.54
N LYS A 577 -50.25 -3.39 40.27
CA LYS A 577 -51.01 -4.08 41.34
C LYS A 577 -51.41 -3.14 42.47
N ASN A 578 -50.47 -2.31 42.94
CA ASN A 578 -50.64 -1.54 44.17
C ASN A 578 -51.14 -0.13 43.88
N ALA A 579 -50.72 0.45 42.75
CA ALA A 579 -51.10 1.80 42.34
C ALA A 579 -52.24 1.82 41.31
N GLY A 580 -52.49 0.71 40.61
CA GLY A 580 -53.49 0.65 39.56
C GLY A 580 -54.91 0.46 40.07
N THR A 581 -55.87 1.02 39.33
CA THR A 581 -57.30 0.77 39.56
C THR A 581 -57.92 0.11 38.34
N VAL A 582 -58.67 -0.98 38.57
CA VAL A 582 -59.43 -1.65 37.51
C VAL A 582 -60.91 -1.60 37.86
N THR A 583 -61.74 -1.18 36.90
CA THR A 583 -63.19 -1.24 37.02
C THR A 583 -63.76 -2.23 36.02
N VAL A 584 -64.87 -2.88 36.38
CA VAL A 584 -65.69 -3.70 35.48
C VAL A 584 -67.08 -3.07 35.48
N ASN A 585 -67.55 -2.63 34.32
CA ASN A 585 -68.81 -1.90 34.14
C ASN A 585 -68.95 -0.70 35.11
N GLY A 586 -67.87 0.06 35.29
CA GLY A 586 -67.82 1.23 36.17
C GLY A 586 -67.67 0.91 37.67
N GLN A 587 -67.69 -0.36 38.08
CA GLN A 587 -67.54 -0.78 39.47
C GLN A 587 -66.13 -1.26 39.77
N LYS A 588 -65.59 -0.93 40.96
CA LYS A 588 -64.24 -1.32 41.35
C LYS A 588 -64.12 -2.85 41.41
N ALA A 589 -63.20 -3.40 40.62
CA ALA A 589 -62.92 -4.83 40.59
C ALA A 589 -61.77 -5.20 41.55
N VAL A 590 -61.66 -6.49 41.86
CA VAL A 590 -60.53 -7.05 42.60
C VAL A 590 -59.42 -7.36 41.60
N LEU A 591 -58.24 -6.80 41.84
CA LEU A 591 -57.03 -7.06 41.06
C LEU A 591 -56.06 -7.91 41.89
N THR A 592 -55.62 -9.03 41.32
CA THR A 592 -54.58 -9.89 41.90
C THR A 592 -53.46 -10.10 40.89
N SER A 593 -52.27 -10.48 41.36
CA SER A 593 -51.16 -10.81 40.48
C SER A 593 -50.41 -12.04 40.97
N THR A 594 -49.92 -12.82 40.02
CA THR A 594 -48.99 -13.94 40.24
C THR A 594 -47.70 -13.67 39.48
N VAL A 595 -46.56 -13.94 40.11
CA VAL A 595 -45.23 -13.72 39.54
C VAL A 595 -44.57 -15.07 39.31
N LYS A 596 -44.08 -15.31 38.08
CA LYS A 596 -43.29 -16.49 37.73
C LYS A 596 -42.06 -16.04 36.93
N GLY A 597 -40.93 -15.89 37.62
CA GLY A 597 -39.72 -15.30 37.03
C GLY A 597 -39.93 -13.80 36.74
N LYS A 598 -39.60 -13.36 35.53
CA LYS A 598 -39.85 -11.97 35.06
C LYS A 598 -41.29 -11.72 34.60
N PHE A 599 -42.13 -12.75 34.53
CA PHE A 599 -43.50 -12.63 34.03
C PHE A 599 -44.48 -12.39 35.19
N VAL A 600 -45.26 -11.33 35.09
CA VAL A 600 -46.37 -11.00 35.99
C VAL A 600 -47.67 -11.26 35.25
N THR A 601 -48.57 -12.02 35.86
CA THR A 601 -49.93 -12.25 35.34
C THR A 601 -50.92 -11.55 36.24
N TYR A 602 -51.68 -10.60 35.68
CA TYR A 602 -52.73 -9.88 36.41
C TYR A 602 -54.08 -10.57 36.20
N THR A 603 -54.77 -10.90 37.28
CA THR A 603 -56.13 -11.47 37.24
C THR A 603 -57.11 -10.48 37.86
N VAL A 604 -58.14 -10.15 37.10
CA VAL A 604 -59.22 -9.24 37.49
C VAL A 604 -60.47 -10.07 37.77
N SER A 605 -61.16 -9.79 38.89
CA SER A 605 -62.44 -10.42 39.21
C SER A 605 -63.47 -9.42 39.74
N TYR A 606 -64.72 -9.56 39.33
CA TYR A 606 -65.83 -8.73 39.81
C TYR A 606 -67.11 -9.56 39.99
N THR A 607 -67.78 -9.38 41.13
CA THR A 607 -69.02 -10.09 41.49
C THR A 607 -70.23 -9.18 41.29
N PHE A 608 -71.15 -9.60 40.42
CA PHE A 608 -72.43 -8.93 40.23
C PHE A 608 -73.40 -9.29 41.37
N PRO A 609 -74.30 -8.38 41.78
CA PRO A 609 -75.36 -8.69 42.73
C PRO A 609 -76.23 -9.88 42.29
N ALA A 610 -76.88 -10.54 43.25
CA ALA A 610 -77.79 -11.64 42.95
C ALA A 610 -78.95 -11.18 42.04
N LEU A 611 -79.22 -11.96 40.99
CA LEU A 611 -80.30 -11.65 40.04
C LEU A 611 -81.66 -11.82 40.71
N LYS A 612 -82.45 -10.76 40.84
CA LYS A 612 -83.79 -10.85 41.42
C LYS A 612 -84.82 -11.18 40.34
N THR A 613 -85.70 -12.15 40.61
CA THR A 613 -86.93 -12.34 39.83
C THR A 613 -87.90 -11.22 40.18
N GLY A 614 -88.49 -10.61 39.15
CA GLY A 614 -89.58 -9.61 39.21
C GLY A 614 -89.89 -8.96 40.56
N GLU A 615 -89.45 -7.71 40.76
CA GLU A 615 -90.15 -6.84 41.71
C GLU A 615 -91.50 -6.46 41.09
N ILE A 616 -92.62 -6.86 41.73
CA ILE A 616 -93.92 -6.25 41.46
C ILE A 616 -93.84 -4.82 41.99
N SER A 617 -93.63 -3.86 41.10
CA SER A 617 -93.47 -2.44 41.46
C SER A 617 -94.81 -1.74 41.72
N ASN A 618 -95.94 -2.38 41.37
CA ASN A 618 -97.29 -1.82 41.48
C ASN A 618 -98.34 -2.95 41.50
N VAL A 619 -99.28 -2.89 42.44
CA VAL A 619 -100.56 -3.61 42.35
C VAL A 619 -101.67 -2.57 42.13
N ALA A 620 -102.30 -2.61 40.96
CA ALA A 620 -103.48 -1.80 40.69
C ALA A 620 -104.71 -2.45 41.34
N VAL A 621 -105.32 -1.76 42.29
CA VAL A 621 -106.60 -2.14 42.89
C VAL A 621 -107.68 -1.28 42.26
N THR A 622 -108.65 -1.89 41.61
CA THR A 622 -109.79 -1.20 40.96
C THR A 622 -111.11 -1.53 41.66
N ASP A 623 -112.18 -0.79 41.32
CA ASP A 623 -113.52 -0.90 41.92
C ASP A 623 -113.60 -0.52 43.41
N ILE A 624 -112.88 0.53 43.81
CA ILE A 624 -113.19 1.26 45.05
C ILE A 624 -113.66 2.67 44.68
N ASP A 625 -114.91 2.97 45.05
CA ASP A 625 -115.49 4.29 44.88
C ASP A 625 -115.06 5.24 46.00
N ALA A 626 -115.02 6.54 45.69
CA ALA A 626 -114.73 7.56 46.69
C ALA A 626 -115.88 7.66 47.72
N PRO A 627 -115.60 7.85 49.02
CA PRO A 627 -116.65 7.94 50.04
C PRO A 627 -117.58 9.14 49.82
N VAL A 628 -118.90 8.91 49.82
CA VAL A 628 -119.93 9.95 49.74
C VAL A 628 -120.81 9.92 50.99
N PHE A 629 -121.11 11.09 51.56
CA PHE A 629 -121.92 11.20 52.78
C PHE A 629 -123.30 10.54 52.59
N GLY A 630 -123.63 9.59 53.48
CA GLY A 630 -124.89 8.82 53.45
C GLY A 630 -124.87 7.53 52.63
N LYS A 631 -123.75 7.18 51.98
CA LYS A 631 -123.57 5.87 51.29
C LYS A 631 -122.74 4.90 52.14
N THR A 632 -123.01 3.60 52.01
CA THR A 632 -122.20 2.54 52.62
C THR A 632 -120.87 2.40 51.89
N PRO A 633 -119.72 2.38 52.58
CA PRO A 633 -118.42 2.16 51.96
C PRO A 633 -118.27 0.78 51.33
N ASP A 634 -117.42 0.68 50.30
CA ASP A 634 -117.06 -0.59 49.66
C ASP A 634 -116.31 -1.51 50.62
N LYS A 635 -116.58 -2.82 50.51
CA LYS A 635 -115.97 -3.87 51.36
C LYS A 635 -115.14 -4.90 50.59
N SER A 636 -115.00 -4.71 49.28
CA SER A 636 -114.21 -5.58 48.40
C SER A 636 -113.71 -4.78 47.21
N ALA A 637 -112.59 -5.20 46.62
CA ALA A 637 -112.02 -4.60 45.42
C ALA A 637 -111.46 -5.71 44.50
N VAL A 638 -111.16 -5.37 43.24
CA VAL A 638 -110.65 -6.31 42.25
C VAL A 638 -109.15 -6.08 42.01
N VAL A 639 -108.38 -7.17 41.94
CA VAL A 639 -107.00 -7.18 41.44
C VAL A 639 -106.99 -8.00 40.15
N PRO A 640 -106.66 -7.42 38.98
CA PRO A 640 -106.58 -8.18 37.73
C PRO A 640 -105.52 -9.28 37.78
N ALA A 641 -105.76 -10.40 37.10
CA ALA A 641 -104.93 -11.61 37.16
C ALA A 641 -103.52 -11.46 36.55
N ASP A 642 -103.23 -10.31 35.95
CA ASP A 642 -102.06 -10.08 35.10
C ASP A 642 -100.86 -9.52 35.90
N ALA A 643 -100.94 -9.51 37.23
CA ALA A 643 -99.85 -9.14 38.12
C ALA A 643 -99.15 -10.40 38.67
N GLN A 644 -98.33 -11.05 37.84
CA GLN A 644 -97.25 -11.94 38.26
C GLN A 644 -95.95 -11.61 37.53
#